data_AF-A0A1G7E3C9-F1
#
_entry.id   AF-A0A1G7E3C9-F1
#
_cell.length_a   1.000
_cell.length_b   1.000
_cell.length_c   1.000
_cell.angle_alpha   90.00
_cell.angle_beta   90.00
_cell.angle_gamma   90.00
#
_symmetry.space_group_name_H-M   'P 1'
#
loop_
_entity.id
_entity.type
_entity.pdbx_description
1 polymer ?
#
loop_
_entity_poly.entity_id
_entity_poly.type
_entity_poly.pdbx_seq_one_letter_code
_entity_poly.pdbx_strand_id
1 'polypeptide(L)'
;MSESPAPFTELLAPAGSLEAFFAALEAGADAVYCGLKSFSARAKAKNFSFADLDAMTRYAHQQDRKLFVTLNTLVKQQELAELVDTLDAISAAGVDAVILQDLAVWRLARRYFPDLPLHASTQMTVHNSAGVKQLEAMGFERAVLARELTLAEIAQIRSQTSLQLEHFIHGALCFCFSGQCYFSSWLGGQSGNRGRCTQPCRRRYSYRNKPGYYFSPNDLSAIDLLPQLQQAGVCSFKIEGRMKSAEYVANVVAAYRQVLDAPPARRQQAIAEAREKLRDSFGRAPTKGFLSGAQPVDLATPARRGSTGRFLGEVSRAGGGKLSYHSKDVLRIGDRLRVQPRNDQVGKAFTVRELWQGNRLVKQLPIGPQTVSTPFRDAFRPGDAVFKVSSQQAFSLSDAACRRRLQQAPLQRWPLDLRIALTAGQLQLQAELPDLHVESSFAVETFNATDQPLSAAVLQPLFAQTDQAPFALRQLWADNLPPVAIAPKQLKQIRRDFYQQLQQQLEQQQHEQRQQRRRQALDDGVAAAAAGAGGCDFTVMVRDAREIRLLENRAIDRVLVPLTAAVLHRPWQPSPRQQQRLVWDLPFVCFDSDWDRLQKSVHHLVSAGFRAFRLNNLSHFRLFRQYDGLRLEAGYRLFSLNRQAVQAWQELGASSAELYVEDDQANMAALLRHSALPLRALVYSSIDLITSRIRIAGVRGDAPLLSDRDEGYRVRQRAGLTVLSSETDFSLAGQLAGLRQLGCAGFIADLSHLGAFSDTGRRVLDALAQDRALPGTAPFNYQAGME
;
A
#
# COMPACT_ATOMS: atom_id res chain seq x y z
N MET A 1 14.74 39.87 -11.54
CA MET A 1 14.92 38.41 -11.57
C MET A 1 13.55 37.82 -11.91
N SER A 2 13.38 37.25 -13.11
CA SER A 2 12.13 36.58 -13.47
C SER A 2 11.97 35.36 -12.57
N GLU A 3 10.90 35.28 -11.80
CA GLU A 3 10.53 34.06 -11.08
C GLU A 3 10.38 32.94 -12.11
N SER A 4 11.28 31.95 -12.08
CA SER A 4 11.07 30.72 -12.85
C SER A 4 9.71 30.13 -12.45
N PRO A 5 8.89 29.63 -13.40
CA PRO A 5 7.62 29.02 -13.07
C PRO A 5 7.85 27.91 -12.03
N ALA A 6 7.02 27.88 -10.99
CA ALA A 6 7.10 26.85 -9.97
C ALA A 6 7.04 25.46 -10.62
N PRO A 7 7.90 24.50 -10.22
CA PRO A 7 7.90 23.18 -10.82
C PRO A 7 6.52 22.53 -10.67
N PHE A 8 6.05 21.90 -11.75
CA PHE A 8 4.77 21.20 -11.78
C PHE A 8 4.66 20.21 -10.61
N THR A 9 3.53 20.26 -9.90
CA THR A 9 3.25 19.37 -8.77
C THR A 9 1.99 18.58 -9.07
N GLU A 10 2.14 17.26 -9.16
CA GLU A 10 1.07 16.33 -9.49
C GLU A 10 0.05 16.25 -8.34
N LEU A 11 -1.24 16.37 -8.63
CA LEU A 11 -2.31 16.07 -7.69
C LEU A 11 -2.85 14.65 -7.93
N LEU A 12 -2.49 13.72 -7.05
CA LEU A 12 -2.83 12.31 -7.13
C LEU A 12 -4.08 11.98 -6.30
N ALA A 13 -5.17 11.63 -6.99
CA ALA A 13 -6.47 11.35 -6.40
C ALA A 13 -6.78 9.85 -6.24
N PRO A 14 -7.55 9.44 -5.22
CA PRO A 14 -7.96 8.06 -5.03
C PRO A 14 -9.19 7.70 -5.88
N ALA A 15 -9.21 6.48 -6.43
CA ALA A 15 -10.43 5.87 -6.95
C ALA A 15 -10.65 4.47 -6.36
N GLY A 16 -11.81 4.27 -5.72
CA GLY A 16 -12.29 2.94 -5.31
C GLY A 16 -13.55 2.48 -6.05
N SER A 17 -14.06 3.30 -6.97
CA SER A 17 -15.17 3.01 -7.86
C SER A 17 -15.07 3.87 -9.13
N LEU A 18 -15.81 3.51 -10.18
CA LEU A 18 -15.83 4.27 -11.44
C LEU A 18 -16.35 5.70 -11.23
N GLU A 19 -17.36 5.88 -10.38
CA GLU A 19 -17.89 7.20 -10.08
C GLU A 19 -16.81 8.10 -9.44
N ALA A 20 -16.00 7.54 -8.54
CA ALA A 20 -14.89 8.27 -7.92
C ALA A 20 -13.74 8.55 -8.90
N PHE A 21 -13.49 7.66 -9.87
CA PHE A 21 -12.51 7.88 -10.94
C PHE A 21 -12.91 9.08 -11.81
N PHE A 22 -14.15 9.13 -12.31
CA PHE A 22 -14.62 10.26 -13.10
C PHE A 22 -14.66 11.56 -12.27
N ALA A 23 -15.12 11.48 -11.02
CA ALA A 23 -15.13 12.62 -10.11
C ALA A 23 -13.73 13.21 -9.87
N ALA A 24 -12.70 12.37 -9.77
CA ALA A 24 -11.32 12.83 -9.63
C ALA A 24 -10.83 13.58 -10.87
N LEU A 25 -11.01 13.00 -12.06
CA LEU A 25 -10.55 13.60 -13.31
C LEU A 25 -11.27 14.92 -13.60
N GLU A 26 -12.59 14.96 -13.44
CA GLU A 26 -13.41 16.17 -13.67
C GLU A 26 -13.10 17.28 -12.66
N ALA A 27 -12.69 16.93 -11.43
CA ALA A 27 -12.28 17.89 -10.42
C ALA A 27 -10.84 18.41 -10.61
N GLY A 28 -10.09 17.90 -11.59
CA GLY A 28 -8.76 18.36 -11.95
C GLY A 28 -7.60 17.57 -11.32
N ALA A 29 -7.78 16.28 -11.03
CA ALA A 29 -6.65 15.42 -10.69
C ALA A 29 -5.70 15.25 -11.90
N ASP A 30 -4.39 15.23 -11.65
CA ASP A 30 -3.40 14.95 -12.71
C ASP A 30 -3.18 13.45 -12.89
N ALA A 31 -3.36 12.71 -11.81
CA ALA A 31 -3.23 11.27 -11.76
C ALA A 31 -4.29 10.69 -10.83
N VAL A 32 -4.70 9.44 -11.10
CA VAL A 32 -5.58 8.67 -10.24
C VAL A 32 -4.87 7.39 -9.82
N TYR A 33 -5.00 7.00 -8.55
CA TYR A 33 -4.59 5.66 -8.12
C TYR A 33 -5.78 4.79 -7.73
N CYS A 34 -5.74 3.53 -8.17
CA CYS A 34 -6.80 2.56 -7.95
C CYS A 34 -6.26 1.24 -7.37
N GLY A 35 -7.18 0.35 -6.96
CA GLY A 35 -6.85 -0.98 -6.48
C GLY A 35 -7.63 -2.05 -7.22
N LEU A 36 -7.02 -3.22 -7.36
CA LEU A 36 -7.68 -4.41 -7.87
C LEU A 36 -8.43 -5.16 -6.76
N LYS A 37 -9.18 -6.19 -7.13
CA LYS A 37 -9.89 -7.05 -6.17
C LYS A 37 -8.93 -7.83 -5.26
N SER A 38 -7.76 -8.20 -5.80
CA SER A 38 -6.67 -8.86 -5.08
C SER A 38 -5.49 -7.91 -4.88
N PHE A 39 -4.62 -8.22 -3.92
CA PHE A 39 -3.34 -7.55 -3.65
C PHE A 39 -3.37 -6.04 -3.34
N SER A 40 -4.55 -5.49 -3.06
CA SER A 40 -4.73 -4.07 -2.76
C SER A 40 -5.18 -3.87 -1.32
N ALA A 41 -4.58 -2.90 -0.62
CA ALA A 41 -5.10 -2.47 0.67
C ALA A 41 -6.57 -2.00 0.52
N ARG A 42 -7.40 -2.05 1.57
CA ARG A 42 -8.84 -1.70 1.49
C ARG A 42 -9.66 -2.72 0.70
N ALA A 43 -9.62 -3.98 1.13
CA ALA A 43 -10.41 -5.08 0.54
C ALA A 43 -11.93 -4.81 0.47
N LYS A 44 -12.44 -3.85 1.24
CA LYS A 44 -13.86 -3.46 1.28
C LYS A 44 -14.27 -2.40 0.24
N ALA A 45 -13.34 -1.83 -0.53
CA ALA A 45 -13.69 -0.96 -1.66
C ALA A 45 -14.29 -1.80 -2.80
N LYS A 46 -15.06 -1.17 -3.72
CA LYS A 46 -15.61 -1.91 -4.89
C LYS A 46 -14.47 -2.51 -5.73
N ASN A 47 -13.40 -1.71 -5.91
CA ASN A 47 -12.20 -2.06 -6.69
C ASN A 47 -12.54 -2.43 -8.16
N PHE A 48 -11.50 -2.67 -8.95
CA PHE A 48 -11.61 -2.79 -10.41
C PHE A 48 -11.20 -4.19 -10.90
N SER A 49 -11.81 -4.63 -12.00
CA SER A 49 -11.36 -5.79 -12.77
C SER A 49 -10.23 -5.41 -13.74
N PHE A 50 -9.56 -6.39 -14.36
CA PHE A 50 -8.57 -6.13 -15.40
C PHE A 50 -9.16 -5.41 -16.63
N ALA A 51 -10.40 -5.74 -17.00
CA ALA A 51 -11.10 -5.07 -18.09
C ALA A 51 -11.44 -3.61 -17.75
N ASP A 52 -11.84 -3.34 -16.49
CA ASP A 52 -12.03 -1.95 -16.04
C ASP A 52 -10.69 -1.19 -16.08
N LEU A 53 -9.58 -1.84 -15.67
CA LEU A 53 -8.25 -1.23 -15.64
C LEU A 53 -7.82 -0.78 -17.04
N ASP A 54 -7.86 -1.66 -18.04
CA ASP A 54 -7.54 -1.33 -19.44
C ASP A 54 -8.35 -0.11 -19.92
N ALA A 55 -9.67 -0.15 -19.74
CA ALA A 55 -10.55 0.92 -20.20
C ALA A 55 -10.29 2.24 -19.47
N MET A 56 -10.00 2.19 -18.16
CA MET A 56 -9.65 3.36 -17.36
C MET A 56 -8.30 3.95 -17.78
N THR A 57 -7.29 3.13 -18.06
CA THR A 57 -5.97 3.60 -18.51
C THR A 57 -6.12 4.35 -19.83
N ARG A 58 -6.76 3.74 -20.82
CA ARG A 58 -7.01 4.37 -22.13
C ARG A 58 -7.77 5.69 -21.99
N TYR A 59 -8.81 5.72 -21.15
CA TYR A 59 -9.57 6.94 -20.91
C TYR A 59 -8.72 8.03 -20.23
N ALA A 60 -7.90 7.67 -19.24
CA ALA A 60 -7.03 8.63 -18.55
C ALA A 60 -5.98 9.23 -19.49
N HIS A 61 -5.32 8.40 -20.30
CA HIS A 61 -4.30 8.85 -21.27
C HIS A 61 -4.89 9.78 -22.34
N GLN A 62 -6.13 9.56 -22.78
CA GLN A 62 -6.83 10.47 -23.71
C GLN A 62 -7.09 11.87 -23.12
N GLN A 63 -7.00 12.01 -21.80
CA GLN A 63 -7.16 13.28 -21.08
C GLN A 63 -5.80 13.82 -20.60
N ASP A 64 -4.69 13.25 -21.07
CA ASP A 64 -3.32 13.51 -20.59
C ASP A 64 -3.15 13.30 -19.07
N ARG A 65 -3.89 12.31 -18.52
CA ARG A 65 -3.89 11.95 -17.10
C ARG A 65 -3.29 10.58 -16.88
N LYS A 66 -2.67 10.39 -15.73
CA LYS A 66 -2.00 9.12 -15.37
C LYS A 66 -2.88 8.21 -14.53
N LEU A 67 -2.69 6.90 -14.65
CA LEU A 67 -3.32 5.90 -13.81
C LEU A 67 -2.27 5.02 -13.11
N PHE A 68 -2.32 4.98 -11.78
CA PHE A 68 -1.47 4.12 -10.96
C PHE A 68 -2.27 3.00 -10.28
N VAL A 69 -1.67 1.81 -10.18
CA VAL A 69 -2.31 0.66 -9.53
C VAL A 69 -1.60 0.34 -8.22
N THR A 70 -2.34 0.09 -7.14
CA THR A 70 -1.74 -0.37 -5.89
C THR A 70 -1.65 -1.89 -5.84
N LEU A 71 -0.44 -2.43 -5.65
CA LEU A 71 -0.14 -3.81 -5.24
C LEU A 71 0.57 -3.79 -3.88
N ASN A 72 -0.10 -3.18 -2.89
CA ASN A 72 0.50 -2.74 -1.62
C ASN A 72 0.07 -3.59 -0.42
N THR A 73 -0.20 -4.87 -0.62
CA THR A 73 -0.40 -5.85 0.46
C THR A 73 0.70 -6.89 0.47
N LEU A 74 0.91 -7.52 1.64
CA LEU A 74 1.79 -8.67 1.77
C LEU A 74 1.24 -9.89 1.01
N VAL A 75 2.11 -10.66 0.37
CA VAL A 75 1.76 -11.78 -0.49
C VAL A 75 2.21 -13.10 0.13
N LYS A 76 1.29 -14.07 0.26
CA LYS A 76 1.58 -15.42 0.74
C LYS A 76 2.21 -16.28 -0.34
N GLN A 77 2.88 -17.35 0.07
CA GLN A 77 3.55 -18.29 -0.81
C GLN A 77 2.65 -18.88 -1.90
N GLN A 78 1.40 -19.22 -1.55
CA GLN A 78 0.44 -19.82 -2.49
C GLN A 78 -0.16 -18.80 -3.48
N GLU A 79 -0.03 -17.50 -3.19
CA GLU A 79 -0.58 -16.41 -4.00
C GLU A 79 0.38 -15.96 -5.11
N LEU A 80 1.59 -16.53 -5.20
CA LEU A 80 2.60 -16.12 -6.19
C LEU A 80 2.15 -16.32 -7.64
N ALA A 81 1.38 -17.38 -7.92
CA ALA A 81 0.83 -17.62 -9.26
C ALA A 81 -0.13 -16.50 -9.68
N GLU A 82 -1.10 -16.18 -8.81
CA GLU A 82 -2.05 -15.09 -9.04
C GLU A 82 -1.35 -13.73 -9.12
N LEU A 83 -0.28 -13.51 -8.36
CA LEU A 83 0.52 -12.28 -8.43
C LEU A 83 1.19 -12.12 -9.81
N VAL A 84 1.78 -13.17 -10.36
CA VAL A 84 2.42 -13.13 -11.69
C VAL A 84 1.37 -12.82 -12.76
N ASP A 85 0.21 -13.49 -12.69
CA ASP A 85 -0.90 -13.26 -13.61
C ASP A 85 -1.45 -11.82 -13.48
N THR A 86 -1.46 -11.27 -12.27
CA THR A 86 -1.85 -9.87 -12.00
C THR A 86 -0.84 -8.86 -12.55
N LEU A 87 0.46 -9.07 -12.36
CA LEU A 87 1.51 -8.21 -12.90
C LEU A 87 1.47 -8.17 -14.43
N ASP A 88 1.24 -9.32 -15.06
CA ASP A 88 1.09 -9.42 -16.51
C ASP A 88 -0.11 -8.64 -17.03
N ALA A 89 -1.28 -8.77 -16.39
CA ALA A 89 -2.47 -8.00 -16.76
C ALA A 89 -2.28 -6.49 -16.56
N ILE A 90 -1.60 -6.07 -15.49
CA ILE A 90 -1.30 -4.65 -15.23
C ILE A 90 -0.31 -4.10 -16.27
N SER A 91 0.74 -4.86 -16.58
CA SER A 91 1.74 -4.49 -17.59
C SER A 91 1.09 -4.36 -18.97
N ALA A 92 0.21 -5.30 -19.34
CA ALA A 92 -0.51 -5.27 -20.61
C ALA A 92 -1.50 -4.08 -20.70
N ALA A 93 -2.09 -3.67 -19.58
CA ALA A 93 -2.99 -2.51 -19.53
C ALA A 93 -2.25 -1.16 -19.67
N GLY A 94 -0.91 -1.14 -19.67
CA GLY A 94 -0.11 0.06 -19.89
C GLY A 94 -0.24 1.11 -18.79
N VAL A 95 -0.44 0.70 -17.53
CA VAL A 95 -0.57 1.65 -16.41
C VAL A 95 0.73 2.42 -16.19
N ASP A 96 0.64 3.64 -15.68
CA ASP A 96 1.79 4.52 -15.53
C ASP A 96 2.72 4.12 -14.38
N ALA A 97 2.24 3.38 -13.37
CA ALA A 97 3.08 2.81 -12.30
C ALA A 97 2.31 1.83 -11.41
N VAL A 98 3.06 0.96 -10.72
CA VAL A 98 2.57 0.18 -9.58
C VAL A 98 3.09 0.73 -8.26
N ILE A 99 2.19 0.91 -7.30
CA ILE A 99 2.49 1.33 -5.92
C ILE A 99 2.53 0.07 -5.03
N LEU A 100 3.71 -0.36 -4.60
CA LEU A 100 3.92 -1.67 -3.95
C LEU A 100 4.58 -1.59 -2.57
N GLN A 101 4.44 -2.67 -1.79
CA GLN A 101 5.09 -2.85 -0.48
C GLN A 101 5.97 -4.10 -0.44
N ASP A 102 5.43 -5.24 -0.88
CA ASP A 102 6.04 -6.55 -0.73
C ASP A 102 7.22 -6.72 -1.72
N LEU A 103 8.34 -7.26 -1.24
CA LEU A 103 9.53 -7.42 -2.08
C LEU A 103 9.39 -8.53 -3.13
N ALA A 104 8.42 -9.43 -3.00
CA ALA A 104 8.07 -10.35 -4.08
C ALA A 104 7.58 -9.59 -5.31
N VAL A 105 6.72 -8.58 -5.11
CA VAL A 105 6.20 -7.73 -6.19
C VAL A 105 7.35 -6.96 -6.83
N TRP A 106 8.25 -6.37 -6.03
CA TRP A 106 9.43 -5.67 -6.54
C TRP A 106 10.34 -6.58 -7.36
N ARG A 107 10.71 -7.76 -6.82
CA ARG A 107 11.65 -8.68 -7.47
C ARG A 107 11.09 -9.22 -8.78
N LEU A 108 9.82 -9.64 -8.77
CA LEU A 108 9.14 -10.17 -9.96
C LEU A 108 8.95 -9.09 -11.02
N ALA A 109 8.48 -7.89 -10.63
CA ALA A 109 8.29 -6.78 -11.57
C ALA A 109 9.61 -6.40 -12.25
N ARG A 110 10.69 -6.17 -11.47
CA ARG A 110 11.99 -5.78 -12.02
C ARG A 110 12.57 -6.81 -13.00
N ARG A 111 12.32 -8.11 -12.78
CA ARG A 111 12.87 -9.20 -13.61
C ARG A 111 12.05 -9.52 -14.84
N TYR A 112 10.72 -9.52 -14.70
CA TYR A 112 9.82 -10.09 -15.73
C TYR A 112 8.92 -9.04 -16.38
N PHE A 113 8.83 -7.85 -15.79
CA PHE A 113 8.03 -6.72 -16.28
C PHE A 113 8.86 -5.42 -16.18
N PRO A 114 10.05 -5.35 -16.81
CA PRO A 114 11.03 -4.29 -16.58
C PRO A 114 10.53 -2.90 -17.00
N ASP A 115 9.58 -2.83 -17.94
CA ASP A 115 9.00 -1.57 -18.42
C ASP A 115 7.92 -1.00 -17.48
N LEU A 116 7.55 -1.73 -16.42
CA LEU A 116 6.52 -1.30 -15.48
C LEU A 116 7.11 -0.40 -14.39
N PRO A 117 6.78 0.91 -14.33
CA PRO A 117 7.36 1.81 -13.36
C PRO A 117 6.94 1.46 -11.93
N LEU A 118 7.91 1.55 -11.00
CA LEU A 118 7.72 1.13 -9.62
C LEU A 118 7.73 2.31 -8.66
N HIS A 119 6.65 2.45 -7.89
CA HIS A 119 6.50 3.42 -6.81
C HIS A 119 6.48 2.70 -5.45
N ALA A 120 7.30 3.17 -4.50
CA ALA A 120 7.36 2.59 -3.16
C ALA A 120 6.20 3.11 -2.30
N SER A 121 5.34 2.21 -1.82
CA SER A 121 4.24 2.55 -0.94
C SER A 121 4.73 3.12 0.39
N THR A 122 3.93 4.01 1.00
CA THR A 122 4.14 4.47 2.40
C THR A 122 4.21 3.31 3.39
N GLN A 123 3.67 2.14 3.02
CA GLN A 123 3.76 0.92 3.83
C GLN A 123 5.15 0.26 3.84
N MET A 124 6.09 0.69 2.99
CA MET A 124 7.51 0.30 3.08
C MET A 124 8.25 1.05 4.22
N THR A 125 7.57 1.98 4.90
CA THR A 125 8.07 2.69 6.08
C THR A 125 9.39 3.45 5.82
N VAL A 126 9.48 4.14 4.68
CA VAL A 126 10.64 4.97 4.35
C VAL A 126 10.49 6.36 4.94
N HIS A 127 11.38 6.69 5.88
CA HIS A 127 11.30 7.87 6.75
C HIS A 127 12.65 8.58 6.94
N ASN A 128 13.65 8.27 6.11
CA ASN A 128 14.99 8.86 6.18
C ASN A 128 15.65 8.84 4.79
N SER A 129 16.73 9.61 4.64
CA SER A 129 17.48 9.76 3.38
C SER A 129 18.07 8.43 2.90
N ALA A 130 18.56 7.62 3.84
CA ALA A 130 19.16 6.32 3.52
C ALA A 130 18.15 5.35 2.91
N GLY A 131 16.91 5.34 3.38
CA GLY A 131 15.82 4.53 2.84
C GLY A 131 15.43 4.96 1.45
N VAL A 132 15.33 6.27 1.19
CA VAL A 132 15.03 6.79 -0.16
C VAL A 132 16.15 6.46 -1.14
N LYS A 133 17.42 6.66 -0.75
CA LYS A 133 18.58 6.24 -1.56
C LYS A 133 18.63 4.73 -1.80
N GLN A 134 18.10 3.92 -0.87
CA GLN A 134 18.02 2.48 -1.05
C GLN A 134 16.96 2.13 -2.10
N LEU A 135 15.79 2.78 -2.08
CA LEU A 135 14.77 2.64 -3.13
C LEU A 135 15.28 3.07 -4.51
N GLU A 136 15.99 4.21 -4.58
CA GLU A 136 16.63 4.69 -5.81
C GLU A 136 17.60 3.65 -6.39
N ALA A 137 18.44 3.05 -5.54
CA ALA A 137 19.33 1.95 -5.96
C ALA A 137 18.60 0.65 -6.34
N MET A 138 17.34 0.50 -5.93
CA MET A 138 16.49 -0.65 -6.26
C MET A 138 15.68 -0.44 -7.54
N GLY A 139 15.84 0.72 -8.20
CA GLY A 139 15.15 1.04 -9.46
C GLY A 139 13.72 1.57 -9.30
N PHE A 140 13.32 2.00 -8.10
CA PHE A 140 12.07 2.75 -7.96
C PHE A 140 12.21 4.11 -8.64
N GLU A 141 11.10 4.65 -9.13
CA GLU A 141 11.04 6.01 -9.69
C GLU A 141 10.50 7.04 -8.69
N ARG A 142 9.72 6.57 -7.71
CA ARG A 142 9.06 7.42 -6.72
C ARG A 142 8.97 6.75 -5.36
N ALA A 143 9.16 7.53 -4.30
CA ALA A 143 8.93 7.11 -2.91
C ALA A 143 7.76 7.88 -2.27
N VAL A 144 6.76 7.14 -1.81
CA VAL A 144 5.72 7.70 -0.94
C VAL A 144 6.23 7.71 0.49
N LEU A 145 6.57 8.90 0.98
CA LEU A 145 7.20 9.07 2.28
C LEU A 145 6.26 8.69 3.45
N ALA A 146 6.88 8.36 4.59
CA ALA A 146 6.19 8.21 5.86
C ALA A 146 5.48 9.52 6.25
N ARG A 147 4.29 9.41 6.85
CA ARG A 147 3.44 10.57 7.23
C ARG A 147 3.86 11.19 8.55
N GLU A 148 4.84 10.58 9.20
CA GLU A 148 5.40 10.96 10.49
C GLU A 148 6.54 11.97 10.36
N LEU A 149 6.81 12.47 9.15
CA LEU A 149 7.88 13.44 8.88
C LEU A 149 7.43 14.90 8.98
N THR A 150 8.36 15.74 9.41
CA THR A 150 8.26 17.20 9.37
C THR A 150 8.66 17.75 8.00
N LEU A 151 8.27 18.99 7.67
CA LEU A 151 8.72 19.67 6.45
C LEU A 151 10.26 19.74 6.36
N ALA A 152 10.93 19.98 7.49
CA ALA A 152 12.39 20.05 7.53
C ALA A 152 13.04 18.68 7.24
N GLU A 153 12.51 17.59 7.81
CA GLU A 153 12.98 16.23 7.52
C GLU A 153 12.73 15.86 6.04
N ILE A 154 11.59 16.25 5.45
CA ILE A 154 11.31 16.04 4.02
C ILE A 154 12.30 16.81 3.14
N ALA A 155 12.56 18.08 3.45
CA ALA A 155 13.54 18.89 2.70
C ALA A 155 14.96 18.31 2.81
N GLN A 156 15.34 17.80 3.98
CA GLN A 156 16.61 17.11 4.18
C GLN A 156 16.70 15.87 3.29
N ILE A 157 15.66 15.03 3.27
CA ILE A 157 15.59 13.85 2.38
C ILE A 157 15.72 14.25 0.92
N ARG A 158 15.01 15.29 0.49
CA ARG A 158 15.08 15.80 -0.89
C ARG A 158 16.50 16.20 -1.28
N SER A 159 17.24 16.85 -0.39
CA SER A 159 18.62 17.29 -0.65
C SER A 159 19.59 16.15 -0.97
N GLN A 160 19.19 14.91 -0.66
CA GLN A 160 20.05 13.73 -0.71
C GLN A 160 19.72 12.79 -1.89
N THR A 161 18.70 13.04 -2.70
CA THR A 161 18.23 12.08 -3.71
C THR A 161 17.65 12.77 -4.93
N SER A 162 17.74 12.11 -6.09
CA SER A 162 17.03 12.54 -7.31
C SER A 162 15.64 11.91 -7.45
N LEU A 163 15.38 10.83 -6.71
CA LEU A 163 14.10 10.10 -6.70
C LEU A 163 12.90 11.03 -6.44
N GLN A 164 11.80 10.81 -7.17
CA GLN A 164 10.57 11.57 -6.95
C GLN A 164 10.01 11.32 -5.54
N LEU A 165 9.56 12.39 -4.88
CA LEU A 165 8.99 12.31 -3.53
C LEU A 165 7.48 12.58 -3.58
N GLU A 166 6.71 11.67 -3.01
CA GLU A 166 5.26 11.77 -2.86
C GLU A 166 4.89 11.80 -1.37
N HIS A 167 3.93 12.64 -0.99
CA HIS A 167 3.46 12.72 0.39
C HIS A 167 1.93 12.84 0.43
N PHE A 168 1.31 12.21 1.44
CA PHE A 168 -0.12 12.37 1.67
C PHE A 168 -0.42 13.79 2.15
N ILE A 169 -1.41 14.45 1.55
CA ILE A 169 -1.80 15.83 1.91
C ILE A 169 -3.18 15.90 2.57
N HIS A 170 -3.99 14.86 2.46
CA HIS A 170 -5.36 14.84 2.97
C HIS A 170 -5.83 13.45 3.40
N GLY A 171 -6.72 13.40 4.39
CA GLY A 171 -7.50 12.23 4.75
C GLY A 171 -7.00 11.48 6.00
N ALA A 172 -7.47 10.24 6.19
CA ALA A 172 -7.31 9.55 7.46
C ALA A 172 -5.85 9.16 7.78
N LEU A 173 -5.38 9.55 8.97
CA LEU A 173 -4.06 9.14 9.50
C LEU A 173 -4.10 7.75 10.16
N CYS A 174 -2.97 7.05 10.09
CA CYS A 174 -2.73 5.87 10.92
C CYS A 174 -2.15 6.31 12.26
N PHE A 175 -2.43 5.55 13.33
CA PHE A 175 -1.76 5.79 14.60
C PHE A 175 -0.35 5.18 14.63
N CYS A 176 -0.09 4.15 13.81
CA CYS A 176 1.20 3.48 13.68
C CYS A 176 1.94 3.99 12.43
N PHE A 177 3.26 3.84 12.41
CA PHE A 177 4.00 3.88 11.15
C PHE A 177 3.35 2.95 10.12
N SER A 178 3.12 3.47 8.92
CA SER A 178 2.35 2.76 7.90
C SER A 178 3.07 1.47 7.46
N GLY A 179 2.34 0.37 7.39
CA GLY A 179 2.88 -0.96 7.07
C GLY A 179 3.35 -1.78 8.27
N GLN A 180 3.36 -1.22 9.49
CA GLN A 180 4.02 -1.83 10.66
C GLN A 180 3.05 -2.01 11.85
N CYS A 181 1.74 -2.07 11.57
CA CYS A 181 0.70 -2.22 12.57
C CYS A 181 0.18 -3.67 12.62
N TYR A 182 0.38 -4.33 13.76
CA TYR A 182 -0.08 -5.70 14.00
C TYR A 182 -1.39 -5.75 14.81
N PHE A 183 -1.91 -4.58 15.21
CA PHE A 183 -2.99 -4.48 16.18
C PHE A 183 -4.31 -5.13 15.72
N SER A 184 -4.75 -4.88 14.48
CA SER A 184 -5.99 -5.48 13.96
C SER A 184 -5.90 -7.01 13.86
N SER A 185 -4.71 -7.49 13.49
CA SER A 185 -4.43 -8.90 13.30
C SER A 185 -4.41 -9.63 14.64
N TRP A 186 -3.77 -9.03 15.66
CA TRP A 186 -3.67 -9.61 17.00
C TRP A 186 -5.01 -9.97 17.62
N LEU A 187 -6.06 -9.24 17.25
CA LEU A 187 -7.40 -9.42 17.78
C LEU A 187 -8.23 -10.48 17.04
N GLY A 188 -7.77 -10.98 15.88
CA GLY A 188 -8.54 -11.98 15.13
C GLY A 188 -8.14 -12.17 13.67
N GLY A 189 -6.84 -12.19 13.36
CA GLY A 189 -6.31 -12.57 12.04
C GLY A 189 -6.47 -11.55 10.91
N GLN A 190 -7.23 -10.47 11.12
CA GLN A 190 -7.52 -9.48 10.08
C GLN A 190 -6.34 -8.51 9.90
N SER A 191 -5.38 -8.86 9.03
CA SER A 191 -4.14 -8.09 8.89
C SER A 191 -4.35 -6.75 8.19
N GLY A 192 -3.89 -5.68 8.82
CA GLY A 192 -3.87 -4.36 8.20
C GLY A 192 -2.96 -4.29 6.98
N ASN A 193 -1.87 -5.07 7.00
CA ASN A 193 -0.88 -5.16 5.94
C ASN A 193 -1.35 -6.02 4.76
N ARG A 194 -2.48 -6.73 4.92
CA ARG A 194 -3.23 -7.40 3.84
C ARG A 194 -4.53 -6.72 3.48
N GLY A 195 -4.70 -5.46 3.90
CA GLY A 195 -5.85 -4.64 3.52
C GLY A 195 -7.13 -4.91 4.30
N ARG A 196 -7.07 -5.71 5.38
CA ARG A 196 -8.20 -6.18 6.19
C ARG A 196 -8.38 -5.45 7.53
N CYS A 197 -7.65 -4.35 7.76
CA CYS A 197 -7.70 -3.57 9.01
C CYS A 197 -9.13 -3.29 9.50
N THR A 198 -9.45 -3.75 10.72
CA THR A 198 -10.75 -3.54 11.41
C THR A 198 -10.80 -2.26 12.22
N GLN A 199 -9.72 -1.47 12.19
CA GLN A 199 -9.58 -0.18 12.87
C GLN A 199 -9.74 -0.23 14.40
N PRO A 200 -9.10 -1.17 15.14
CA PRO A 200 -9.23 -1.24 16.60
C PRO A 200 -8.77 0.04 17.30
N CYS A 201 -7.76 0.74 16.76
CA CYS A 201 -7.30 2.03 17.26
C CYS A 201 -8.37 3.13 17.27
N ARG A 202 -9.50 2.93 16.58
CA ARG A 202 -10.62 3.88 16.53
C ARG A 202 -11.67 3.64 17.62
N ARG A 203 -11.57 2.54 18.36
CA ARG A 203 -12.47 2.18 19.47
C ARG A 203 -12.23 3.05 20.70
N ARG A 204 -13.17 3.02 21.62
CA ARG A 204 -13.05 3.58 22.96
C ARG A 204 -12.24 2.66 23.89
N TYR A 205 -11.37 3.26 24.69
CA TYR A 205 -10.58 2.58 25.72
C TYR A 205 -10.75 3.30 27.07
N SER A 206 -10.33 2.67 28.16
CA SER A 206 -10.30 3.22 29.51
C SER A 206 -8.88 3.21 30.05
N TYR A 207 -8.41 4.34 30.57
CA TYR A 207 -7.16 4.43 31.34
C TYR A 207 -7.47 5.01 32.71
N ARG A 208 -7.21 4.24 33.79
CA ARG A 208 -7.55 4.64 35.17
C ARG A 208 -9.00 5.11 35.31
N ASN A 209 -9.94 4.32 34.78
CA ASN A 209 -11.37 4.61 34.76
C ASN A 209 -11.77 5.88 33.98
N LYS A 210 -10.87 6.43 33.15
CA LYS A 210 -11.17 7.54 32.24
C LYS A 210 -11.42 6.99 30.84
N PRO A 211 -12.67 6.97 30.34
CA PRO A 211 -12.95 6.54 28.98
C PRO A 211 -12.48 7.59 27.95
N GLY A 212 -11.96 7.14 26.81
CA GLY A 212 -11.51 8.03 25.74
C GLY A 212 -11.04 7.29 24.47
N TYR A 213 -10.84 8.04 23.40
CA TYR A 213 -10.33 7.55 22.11
C TYR A 213 -8.81 7.79 22.00
N TYR A 214 -8.04 7.02 22.77
CA TYR A 214 -6.61 7.26 22.98
C TYR A 214 -5.74 7.06 21.73
N PHE A 215 -6.17 6.22 20.79
CA PHE A 215 -5.40 5.88 19.58
C PHE A 215 -6.03 6.38 18.28
N SER A 216 -7.05 7.24 18.34
CA SER A 216 -7.80 7.67 17.17
C SER A 216 -7.29 9.02 16.66
N PRO A 217 -6.48 9.06 15.58
CA PRO A 217 -5.95 10.32 15.09
C PRO A 217 -6.98 11.15 14.31
N ASN A 218 -6.85 12.46 14.37
CA ASN A 218 -7.52 13.41 13.49
C ASN A 218 -7.09 13.19 12.02
N ASP A 219 -7.84 13.75 11.07
CA ASP A 219 -7.56 13.56 9.64
C ASP A 219 -6.55 14.62 9.18
N LEU A 220 -5.58 14.23 8.35
CA LEU A 220 -4.57 15.13 7.79
C LEU A 220 -5.24 16.15 6.88
N SER A 221 -4.85 17.42 7.01
CA SER A 221 -5.12 18.46 6.03
C SER A 221 -3.90 19.37 5.91
N ALA A 222 -3.17 19.22 4.81
CA ALA A 222 -2.02 20.05 4.47
C ALA A 222 -2.38 21.25 3.58
N ILE A 223 -3.67 21.61 3.45
CA ILE A 223 -4.13 22.70 2.55
C ILE A 223 -3.41 24.03 2.81
N ASP A 224 -3.03 24.29 4.05
CA ASP A 224 -2.29 25.50 4.47
C ASP A 224 -0.79 25.44 4.19
N LEU A 225 -0.27 24.25 3.90
CA LEU A 225 1.15 23.95 3.82
C LEU A 225 1.59 23.55 2.41
N LEU A 226 0.71 23.66 1.41
CA LEU A 226 1.05 23.26 0.04
C LEU A 226 2.29 23.98 -0.50
N PRO A 227 2.45 25.31 -0.36
CA PRO A 227 3.67 25.98 -0.85
C PRO A 227 4.94 25.46 -0.17
N GLN A 228 4.90 25.23 1.14
CA GLN A 228 6.03 24.72 1.90
C GLN A 228 6.36 23.27 1.53
N LEU A 229 5.36 22.45 1.22
CA LEU A 229 5.56 21.09 0.71
C LEU A 229 6.20 21.09 -0.69
N GLN A 230 5.76 21.99 -1.59
CA GLN A 230 6.39 22.16 -2.91
C GLN A 230 7.84 22.60 -2.75
N GLN A 231 8.13 23.55 -1.87
CA GLN A 231 9.48 24.01 -1.54
C GLN A 231 10.36 22.93 -0.91
N ALA A 232 9.77 22.04 -0.09
CA ALA A 232 10.46 20.87 0.44
C ALA A 232 10.79 19.82 -0.64
N GLY A 233 10.31 20.01 -1.87
CA GLY A 233 10.61 19.17 -3.03
C GLY A 233 9.72 17.95 -3.20
N VAL A 234 8.52 17.95 -2.60
CA VAL A 234 7.49 16.95 -2.88
C VAL A 234 6.85 17.28 -4.23
N CYS A 235 6.94 16.35 -5.18
CA CYS A 235 6.45 16.54 -6.55
C CYS A 235 5.09 15.88 -6.82
N SER A 236 4.60 15.03 -5.91
CA SER A 236 3.24 14.47 -5.99
C SER A 236 2.52 14.56 -4.64
N PHE A 237 1.32 15.14 -4.69
CA PHE A 237 0.42 15.34 -3.56
C PHE A 237 -0.70 14.33 -3.59
N LYS A 238 -0.64 13.39 -2.64
CA LYS A 238 -1.57 12.27 -2.59
C LYS A 238 -2.74 12.51 -1.64
N ILE A 239 -3.94 12.29 -2.12
CA ILE A 239 -5.17 12.33 -1.30
C ILE A 239 -5.51 10.91 -0.84
N GLU A 240 -5.72 10.71 0.47
CA GLU A 240 -6.34 9.46 0.97
C GLU A 240 -7.85 9.53 0.76
N GLY A 241 -8.42 8.49 0.15
CA GLY A 241 -9.88 8.35 0.13
C GLY A 241 -10.46 7.20 -0.68
N ARG A 242 -9.76 6.08 -0.92
CA ARG A 242 -10.28 5.02 -1.81
C ARG A 242 -11.61 4.40 -1.35
N MET A 243 -11.91 4.43 -0.05
CA MET A 243 -13.21 3.97 0.48
C MET A 243 -14.26 5.09 0.59
N LYS A 244 -13.92 6.30 0.14
CA LYS A 244 -14.80 7.48 0.23
C LYS A 244 -15.69 7.58 -1.00
N SER A 245 -16.75 8.37 -0.89
CA SER A 245 -17.70 8.62 -1.98
C SER A 245 -17.06 9.43 -3.10
N ALA A 246 -17.64 9.37 -4.31
CA ALA A 246 -17.28 10.24 -5.42
C ALA A 246 -17.41 11.73 -5.06
N GLU A 247 -18.43 12.09 -4.27
CA GLU A 247 -18.61 13.46 -3.72
C GLU A 247 -17.41 13.92 -2.90
N TYR A 248 -16.91 13.07 -1.98
CA TYR A 248 -15.71 13.37 -1.21
C TYR A 248 -14.51 13.61 -2.14
N VAL A 249 -14.32 12.72 -3.12
CA VAL A 249 -13.20 12.82 -4.06
C VAL A 249 -13.26 14.11 -4.86
N ALA A 250 -14.41 14.44 -5.45
CA ALA A 250 -14.61 15.69 -6.19
C ALA A 250 -14.33 16.92 -5.32
N ASN A 251 -14.89 16.97 -4.10
CA ASN A 251 -14.75 18.13 -3.22
C ASN A 251 -13.31 18.35 -2.77
N VAL A 252 -12.63 17.26 -2.36
CA VAL A 252 -11.23 17.34 -1.91
C VAL A 252 -10.32 17.69 -3.08
N VAL A 253 -10.42 16.99 -4.22
CA VAL A 253 -9.56 17.26 -5.39
C VAL A 253 -9.73 18.71 -5.85
N ALA A 254 -10.96 19.19 -6.00
CA ALA A 254 -11.21 20.55 -6.44
C ALA A 254 -10.70 21.60 -5.42
N ALA A 255 -10.78 21.34 -4.11
CA ALA A 255 -10.25 22.24 -3.09
C ALA A 255 -8.72 22.37 -3.16
N TYR A 256 -8.00 21.26 -3.35
CA TYR A 256 -6.54 21.28 -3.50
C TYR A 256 -6.10 21.87 -4.85
N ARG A 257 -6.78 21.50 -5.94
CA ARG A 257 -6.56 22.06 -7.28
C ARG A 257 -6.71 23.58 -7.28
N GLN A 258 -7.76 24.09 -6.64
CA GLN A 258 -7.99 25.53 -6.51
C GLN A 258 -6.81 26.26 -5.85
N VAL A 259 -6.19 25.67 -4.82
CA VAL A 259 -5.03 26.29 -4.14
C VAL A 259 -3.75 26.16 -4.96
N LEU A 260 -3.55 25.03 -5.65
CA LEU A 260 -2.39 24.78 -6.51
C LEU A 260 -2.35 25.74 -7.71
N ASP A 261 -3.50 25.95 -8.35
CA ASP A 261 -3.62 26.81 -9.53
C ASP A 261 -3.67 28.31 -9.16
N ALA A 262 -3.89 28.64 -7.88
CA ALA A 262 -3.97 30.02 -7.44
C ALA A 262 -2.59 30.71 -7.53
N PRO A 263 -2.52 31.90 -8.19
CA PRO A 263 -1.30 32.69 -8.19
C PRO A 263 -0.95 33.15 -6.76
N PRO A 264 0.32 33.43 -6.45
CA PRO A 264 0.76 33.79 -5.10
C PRO A 264 -0.11 34.87 -4.42
N ALA A 265 -0.50 35.91 -5.16
CA ALA A 265 -1.33 37.01 -4.66
C ALA A 265 -2.76 36.60 -4.22
N ARG A 266 -3.34 35.54 -4.80
CA ARG A 266 -4.69 35.04 -4.45
C ARG A 266 -4.67 33.81 -3.55
N ARG A 267 -3.49 33.30 -3.20
CA ARG A 267 -3.35 32.01 -2.52
C ARG A 267 -4.02 31.98 -1.15
N GLN A 268 -3.92 33.05 -0.37
CA GLN A 268 -4.58 33.12 0.94
C GLN A 268 -6.10 33.03 0.84
N GLN A 269 -6.70 33.72 -0.15
CA GLN A 269 -8.12 33.65 -0.43
C GLN A 269 -8.53 32.24 -0.89
N ALA A 270 -7.78 31.64 -1.82
CA ALA A 270 -8.02 30.28 -2.29
C ALA A 270 -7.96 29.25 -1.16
N ILE A 271 -7.02 29.40 -0.21
CA ILE A 271 -6.94 28.53 0.98
C ILE A 271 -8.19 28.69 1.86
N ALA A 272 -8.68 29.92 2.06
CA ALA A 272 -9.89 30.16 2.86
C ALA A 272 -11.13 29.50 2.23
N GLU A 273 -11.31 29.66 0.92
CA GLU A 273 -12.41 29.04 0.17
C GLU A 273 -12.29 27.50 0.13
N ALA A 274 -11.09 26.98 -0.09
CA ALA A 274 -10.82 25.54 -0.05
C ALA A 274 -11.12 24.94 1.34
N ARG A 275 -10.78 25.64 2.43
CA ARG A 275 -11.12 25.20 3.80
C ARG A 275 -12.63 25.11 4.02
N GLU A 276 -13.43 26.02 3.47
CA GLU A 276 -14.89 25.92 3.51
C GLU A 276 -15.36 24.66 2.79
N LYS A 277 -14.89 24.44 1.56
CA LYS A 277 -15.22 23.26 0.74
C LYS A 277 -14.84 21.94 1.41
N LEU A 278 -13.69 21.90 2.09
CA LEU A 278 -13.24 20.71 2.81
C LEU A 278 -14.11 20.38 4.03
N ARG A 279 -14.92 21.31 4.57
CA ARG A 279 -15.88 20.98 5.65
C ARG A 279 -16.94 20.00 5.18
N ASP A 280 -17.26 20.02 3.90
CA ASP A 280 -18.23 19.13 3.26
C ASP A 280 -17.64 17.75 2.90
N SER A 281 -16.37 17.49 3.26
CA SER A 281 -15.75 16.17 3.12
C SER A 281 -16.15 15.18 4.24
N PHE A 282 -16.88 15.64 5.26
CA PHE A 282 -17.39 14.82 6.37
C PHE A 282 -16.29 13.96 7.07
N GLY A 283 -15.04 14.43 7.06
CA GLY A 283 -13.90 13.83 7.76
C GLY A 283 -13.95 14.02 9.29
N ARG A 284 -12.87 13.62 9.97
CA ARG A 284 -12.62 14.03 11.36
C ARG A 284 -12.15 15.48 11.40
N ALA A 285 -11.92 15.99 12.61
CA ALA A 285 -11.26 17.28 12.76
C ALA A 285 -9.92 17.26 11.98
N PRO A 286 -9.59 18.35 11.26
CA PRO A 286 -8.34 18.44 10.53
C PRO A 286 -7.17 18.65 11.49
N THR A 287 -6.00 18.13 11.10
CA THR A 287 -4.70 18.38 11.73
C THR A 287 -3.65 18.52 10.64
N LYS A 288 -2.59 19.29 10.92
CA LYS A 288 -1.42 19.40 10.04
C LYS A 288 -0.47 18.20 10.18
N GLY A 289 -0.75 17.29 11.12
CA GLY A 289 0.11 16.15 11.43
C GLY A 289 1.51 16.60 11.84
N PHE A 290 2.53 15.85 11.41
CA PHE A 290 3.92 16.15 11.72
C PHE A 290 4.53 17.25 10.85
N LEU A 291 3.86 17.67 9.77
CA LEU A 291 4.41 18.64 8.81
C LEU A 291 4.84 19.96 9.48
N SER A 292 4.09 20.41 10.48
CA SER A 292 4.38 21.66 11.23
C SER A 292 5.37 21.47 12.39
N GLY A 293 5.75 20.24 12.74
CA GLY A 293 6.67 19.98 13.85
C GLY A 293 6.62 18.55 14.37
N ALA A 294 7.67 18.15 15.08
CA ALA A 294 7.90 16.77 15.54
C ALA A 294 6.95 16.30 16.67
N GLN A 295 6.27 17.22 17.36
CA GLN A 295 5.39 16.93 18.50
C GLN A 295 4.04 17.64 18.39
N PRO A 296 3.21 17.27 17.41
CA PRO A 296 1.86 17.80 17.29
C PRO A 296 1.00 17.35 18.48
N VAL A 297 0.22 18.27 19.04
CA VAL A 297 -0.63 18.04 20.23
C VAL A 297 -2.09 17.71 19.86
N ASP A 298 -2.45 17.91 18.60
CA ASP A 298 -3.80 17.75 18.05
C ASP A 298 -3.97 16.47 17.22
N LEU A 299 -2.95 15.60 17.15
CA LEU A 299 -3.04 14.35 16.39
C LEU A 299 -4.06 13.39 17.00
N ALA A 300 -3.92 13.03 18.28
CA ALA A 300 -4.84 12.14 18.97
C ALA A 300 -5.28 12.77 20.29
N THR A 301 -6.57 13.14 20.38
CA THR A 301 -7.13 13.77 21.58
C THR A 301 -8.17 12.83 22.19
N PRO A 302 -7.92 12.23 23.37
CA PRO A 302 -8.80 11.21 23.94
C PRO A 302 -10.27 11.64 24.11
N ALA A 303 -10.51 12.92 24.35
CA ALA A 303 -11.86 13.48 24.50
C ALA A 303 -12.64 13.63 23.18
N ARG A 304 -11.97 13.59 22.02
CA ARG A 304 -12.62 13.73 20.71
C ARG A 304 -13.16 12.37 20.25
N ARG A 305 -14.38 12.35 19.71
CA ARG A 305 -15.01 11.11 19.20
C ARG A 305 -14.19 10.55 18.02
N GLY A 306 -14.00 9.23 17.98
CA GLY A 306 -13.27 8.56 16.88
C GLY A 306 -14.05 8.45 15.56
N SER A 307 -15.33 8.84 15.56
CA SER A 307 -16.27 8.74 14.46
C SER A 307 -16.12 9.85 13.40
N THR A 308 -16.29 9.50 12.12
CA THR A 308 -16.37 10.44 11.00
C THR A 308 -17.76 11.05 10.83
N GLY A 309 -17.88 12.16 10.08
CA GLY A 309 -19.14 12.84 9.80
C GLY A 309 -19.32 14.13 10.59
N ARG A 310 -20.15 15.02 10.05
CA ARG A 310 -20.50 16.27 10.72
C ARG A 310 -21.53 15.99 11.81
N PHE A 311 -21.15 16.23 13.06
CA PHE A 311 -22.04 16.03 14.20
C PHE A 311 -23.24 16.99 14.12
N LEU A 312 -24.45 16.43 14.09
CA LEU A 312 -25.68 17.19 14.03
C LEU A 312 -26.27 17.39 15.43
N GLY A 313 -26.25 16.38 16.28
CA GLY A 313 -26.88 16.43 17.60
C GLY A 313 -26.98 15.06 18.25
N GLU A 314 -27.65 15.00 19.40
CA GLU A 314 -27.99 13.73 20.06
C GLU A 314 -29.48 13.46 19.93
N VAL A 315 -29.84 12.18 19.77
CA VAL A 315 -31.22 11.71 19.70
C VAL A 315 -31.94 12.12 20.99
N SER A 316 -33.01 12.89 20.86
CA SER A 316 -33.89 13.22 21.99
C SER A 316 -35.02 12.20 22.13
N ARG A 317 -35.54 11.70 21.00
CA ARG A 317 -36.58 10.67 20.96
C ARG A 317 -36.41 9.77 19.73
N ALA A 318 -36.63 8.47 19.90
CA ALA A 318 -36.66 7.49 18.82
C ALA A 318 -37.86 6.56 19.02
N GLY A 319 -38.60 6.26 17.95
CA GLY A 319 -39.76 5.37 17.99
C GLY A 319 -40.67 5.56 16.78
N GLY A 320 -41.44 4.52 16.43
CA GLY A 320 -42.41 4.58 15.32
C GLY A 320 -41.78 4.89 13.95
N GLY A 321 -40.52 4.47 13.73
CA GLY A 321 -39.77 4.76 12.49
C GLY A 321 -39.34 6.23 12.35
N LYS A 322 -39.42 7.03 13.40
CA LYS A 322 -38.97 8.43 13.42
C LYS A 322 -37.86 8.65 14.45
N LEU A 323 -37.00 9.60 14.14
CA LEU A 323 -35.89 10.04 14.97
C LEU A 323 -35.97 11.55 15.14
N SER A 324 -36.02 12.03 16.38
CA SER A 324 -36.04 13.45 16.71
C SER A 324 -34.75 13.85 17.44
N TYR A 325 -34.18 14.99 17.05
CA TYR A 325 -32.97 15.56 17.65
C TYR A 325 -32.89 17.06 17.35
N HIS A 326 -32.04 17.77 18.08
CA HIS A 326 -31.71 19.17 17.76
C HIS A 326 -30.48 19.19 16.84
N SER A 327 -30.67 19.56 15.57
CA SER A 327 -29.61 19.64 14.58
C SER A 327 -28.82 20.95 14.71
N LYS A 328 -27.50 20.85 14.52
CA LYS A 328 -26.54 21.96 14.39
C LYS A 328 -26.25 22.33 12.94
N ASP A 329 -26.97 21.73 11.99
CA ASP A 329 -26.81 21.99 10.56
C ASP A 329 -28.14 21.90 9.81
N VAL A 330 -28.17 22.46 8.61
CA VAL A 330 -29.28 22.32 7.66
C VAL A 330 -29.33 20.89 7.14
N LEU A 331 -30.53 20.31 7.14
CA LEU A 331 -30.77 18.97 6.65
C LEU A 331 -31.67 19.00 5.41
N ARG A 332 -31.33 18.19 4.40
CA ARG A 332 -32.06 18.09 3.13
C ARG A 332 -32.44 16.65 2.83
N ILE A 333 -33.53 16.44 2.11
CA ILE A 333 -33.85 15.12 1.54
C ILE A 333 -32.67 14.69 0.65
N GLY A 334 -32.24 13.43 0.79
CA GLY A 334 -31.07 12.87 0.12
C GLY A 334 -29.78 12.92 0.93
N ASP A 335 -29.71 13.72 2.00
CA ASP A 335 -28.58 13.66 2.93
C ASP A 335 -28.49 12.27 3.59
N ARG A 336 -27.27 11.79 3.83
CA ARG A 336 -27.06 10.51 4.53
C ARG A 336 -26.71 10.76 5.99
N LEU A 337 -27.49 10.18 6.89
CA LEU A 337 -27.26 10.23 8.33
C LEU A 337 -26.66 8.92 8.83
N ARG A 338 -25.82 9.01 9.86
CA ARG A 338 -25.38 7.88 10.67
C ARG A 338 -25.68 8.14 12.13
N VAL A 339 -26.38 7.21 12.77
CA VAL A 339 -26.63 7.24 14.21
C VAL A 339 -25.64 6.29 14.87
N GLN A 340 -24.80 6.84 15.74
CA GLN A 340 -23.74 6.15 16.48
C GLN A 340 -24.20 5.89 17.92
N PRO A 341 -24.35 4.62 18.33
CA PRO A 341 -24.69 4.24 19.70
C PRO A 341 -23.73 4.80 20.75
N ARG A 342 -24.24 5.13 21.95
CA ARG A 342 -23.39 5.58 23.08
C ARG A 342 -22.35 4.56 23.56
N ASN A 343 -22.65 3.28 23.38
CA ASN A 343 -21.76 2.17 23.72
C ASN A 343 -20.72 1.87 22.63
N ASP A 344 -20.59 2.74 21.63
CA ASP A 344 -19.63 2.63 20.51
C ASP A 344 -19.80 1.39 19.62
N GLN A 345 -20.94 0.70 19.71
CA GLN A 345 -21.32 -0.33 18.73
C GLN A 345 -21.44 0.26 17.31
N VAL A 346 -21.46 -0.62 16.30
CA VAL A 346 -21.50 -0.21 14.89
C VAL A 346 -22.70 0.71 14.62
N GLY A 347 -22.41 1.96 14.23
CA GLY A 347 -23.44 2.92 13.87
C GLY A 347 -24.18 2.54 12.58
N LYS A 348 -25.48 2.82 12.52
CA LYS A 348 -26.33 2.54 11.36
C LYS A 348 -26.50 3.81 10.52
N ALA A 349 -26.31 3.69 9.21
CA ALA A 349 -26.44 4.81 8.29
C ALA A 349 -27.62 4.61 7.33
N PHE A 350 -28.35 5.69 7.03
CA PHE A 350 -29.48 5.71 6.11
C PHE A 350 -29.57 7.05 5.37
N THR A 351 -30.19 7.04 4.19
CA THR A 351 -30.51 8.25 3.45
C THR A 351 -31.83 8.82 3.92
N VAL A 352 -31.85 10.13 4.19
CA VAL A 352 -33.06 10.87 4.55
C VAL A 352 -34.01 10.89 3.36
N ARG A 353 -35.16 10.25 3.51
CA ARG A 353 -36.22 10.24 2.48
C ARG A 353 -37.32 11.25 2.76
N GLU A 354 -37.59 11.50 4.04
CA GLU A 354 -38.65 12.40 4.48
C GLU A 354 -38.18 13.25 5.66
N LEU A 355 -38.55 14.53 5.63
CA LEU A 355 -38.31 15.50 6.70
C LEU A 355 -39.64 16.06 7.18
N TRP A 356 -39.80 16.14 8.50
CA TRP A 356 -41.04 16.59 9.13
C TRP A 356 -40.81 17.89 9.91
N GLN A 357 -41.59 18.93 9.62
CA GLN A 357 -41.72 20.14 10.43
C GLN A 357 -43.13 20.14 11.04
N GLY A 358 -43.24 19.72 12.31
CA GLY A 358 -44.54 19.37 12.89
C GLY A 358 -45.17 18.20 12.12
N ASN A 359 -46.39 18.39 11.61
CA ASN A 359 -47.11 17.39 10.81
C ASN A 359 -46.92 17.55 9.28
N ARG A 360 -46.09 18.47 8.81
CA ARG A 360 -45.89 18.74 7.38
C ARG A 360 -44.57 18.16 6.86
N LEU A 361 -44.63 17.54 5.68
CA LEU A 361 -43.44 17.13 4.92
C LEU A 361 -42.77 18.34 4.25
N VAL A 362 -41.45 18.45 4.40
CA VAL A 362 -40.63 19.52 3.82
C VAL A 362 -39.43 18.95 3.08
N LYS A 363 -38.84 19.72 2.15
CA LYS A 363 -37.63 19.31 1.41
C LYS A 363 -36.33 19.59 2.15
N GLN A 364 -36.36 20.55 3.09
CA GLN A 364 -35.22 20.93 3.92
C GLN A 364 -35.69 21.40 5.31
N LEU A 365 -34.83 21.23 6.31
CA LEU A 365 -35.02 21.75 7.67
C LEU A 365 -33.83 22.64 8.07
N PRO A 366 -34.08 23.84 8.64
CA PRO A 366 -33.02 24.70 9.16
C PRO A 366 -32.40 24.11 10.44
N ILE A 367 -31.34 24.75 10.94
CA ILE A 367 -30.75 24.46 12.25
C ILE A 367 -31.83 24.56 13.33
N GLY A 368 -31.91 23.57 14.23
CA GLY A 368 -32.95 23.52 15.26
C GLY A 368 -33.52 22.12 15.50
N PRO A 369 -34.71 22.02 16.13
CA PRO A 369 -35.43 20.76 16.31
C PRO A 369 -35.83 20.14 14.97
N GLN A 370 -35.45 18.88 14.73
CA GLN A 370 -35.74 18.16 13.50
C GLN A 370 -36.30 16.77 13.81
N THR A 371 -37.22 16.29 12.96
CA THR A 371 -37.70 14.91 12.97
C THR A 371 -37.54 14.30 11.58
N VAL A 372 -36.87 13.16 11.52
CA VAL A 372 -36.52 12.45 10.28
C VAL A 372 -37.08 11.03 10.30
N SER A 373 -37.45 10.49 9.15
CA SER A 373 -37.79 9.07 9.04
C SER A 373 -36.53 8.21 9.01
N THR A 374 -36.60 7.03 9.62
CA THR A 374 -35.53 6.03 9.61
C THR A 374 -36.07 4.66 9.19
N PRO A 375 -35.35 3.90 8.36
CA PRO A 375 -35.73 2.53 8.00
C PRO A 375 -35.52 1.54 9.15
N PHE A 376 -34.75 1.93 10.18
CA PHE A 376 -34.45 1.07 11.32
C PHE A 376 -35.46 1.30 12.45
N ARG A 377 -36.42 0.37 12.60
CA ARG A 377 -37.36 0.36 13.72
C ARG A 377 -36.66 -0.05 15.01
N ASP A 378 -36.93 0.67 16.10
CA ASP A 378 -36.45 0.41 17.48
C ASP A 378 -34.93 0.22 17.66
N ALA A 379 -34.14 0.72 16.71
CA ALA A 379 -32.69 0.53 16.67
C ALA A 379 -31.89 1.61 17.41
N PHE A 380 -32.52 2.72 17.80
CA PHE A 380 -31.87 3.92 18.32
C PHE A 380 -32.45 4.30 19.67
N ARG A 381 -31.62 4.87 20.55
CA ARG A 381 -32.01 5.30 21.89
C ARG A 381 -31.69 6.78 22.13
N PRO A 382 -32.41 7.44 23.05
CA PRO A 382 -32.05 8.78 23.50
C PRO A 382 -30.58 8.86 23.92
N GLY A 383 -29.87 9.90 23.47
CA GLY A 383 -28.46 10.11 23.71
C GLY A 383 -27.51 9.53 22.65
N ASP A 384 -27.99 8.72 21.70
CA ASP A 384 -27.19 8.30 20.55
C ASP A 384 -26.80 9.53 19.70
N ALA A 385 -25.60 9.52 19.11
CA ALA A 385 -25.11 10.67 18.35
C ALA A 385 -25.47 10.58 16.87
N VAL A 386 -25.98 11.67 16.30
CA VAL A 386 -26.39 11.78 14.90
C VAL A 386 -25.33 12.54 14.12
N PHE A 387 -24.86 11.95 13.03
CA PHE A 387 -23.87 12.52 12.12
C PHE A 387 -24.40 12.60 10.69
N LYS A 388 -24.15 13.70 10.00
CA LYS A 388 -24.26 13.78 8.54
C LYS A 388 -22.98 13.23 7.91
N VAL A 389 -23.11 12.26 7.01
CA VAL A 389 -21.97 11.52 6.42
C VAL A 389 -21.89 11.64 4.90
N SER A 390 -22.87 12.26 4.25
CA SER A 390 -22.87 12.66 2.83
C SER A 390 -24.01 13.67 2.61
N SER A 391 -23.87 14.55 1.62
CA SER A 391 -24.91 15.51 1.24
C SER A 391 -25.77 15.01 0.07
N GLN A 392 -26.87 15.69 -0.22
CA GLN A 392 -27.69 15.46 -1.41
C GLN A 392 -26.90 15.56 -2.74
N GLN A 393 -25.79 16.32 -2.77
CA GLN A 393 -24.92 16.46 -3.96
C GLN A 393 -24.06 15.20 -4.17
N ALA A 394 -24.71 14.04 -4.33
CA ALA A 394 -24.03 12.89 -4.88
C ALA A 394 -23.66 13.21 -6.33
N PHE A 395 -22.38 13.04 -6.67
CA PHE A 395 -21.90 13.02 -8.05
C PHE A 395 -22.88 12.25 -8.94
N SER A 396 -23.34 12.87 -10.03
CA SER A 396 -24.57 12.48 -10.74
C SER A 396 -24.41 11.28 -11.68
N LEU A 397 -23.19 10.85 -11.98
CA LEU A 397 -22.95 9.72 -12.87
C LEU A 397 -23.19 8.40 -12.13
N SER A 398 -24.11 7.59 -12.67
CA SER A 398 -24.29 6.20 -12.26
C SER A 398 -23.18 5.31 -12.80
N ASP A 399 -22.96 4.15 -12.18
CA ASP A 399 -21.99 3.13 -12.67
C ASP A 399 -22.23 2.78 -14.16
N ALA A 400 -23.48 2.61 -14.57
CA ALA A 400 -23.84 2.33 -15.96
C ALA A 400 -23.54 3.49 -16.92
N ALA A 401 -23.64 4.75 -16.47
CA ALA A 401 -23.21 5.90 -17.26
C ALA A 401 -21.68 5.95 -17.39
N CYS A 402 -20.96 5.67 -16.30
CA CYS A 402 -19.50 5.59 -16.27
C CYS A 402 -18.98 4.52 -17.24
N ARG A 403 -19.56 3.32 -17.22
CA ARG A 403 -19.17 2.22 -18.13
C ARG A 403 -19.39 2.56 -19.60
N ARG A 404 -20.52 3.17 -19.94
CA ARG A 404 -20.79 3.62 -21.31
C ARG A 404 -19.75 4.63 -21.79
N ARG A 405 -19.33 5.56 -20.93
CA ARG A 405 -18.29 6.54 -21.24
C ARG A 405 -16.92 5.89 -21.45
N LEU A 406 -16.56 4.88 -20.65
CA LEU A 406 -15.34 4.10 -20.86
C LEU A 406 -15.37 3.31 -22.19
N GLN A 407 -16.52 2.75 -22.57
CA GLN A 407 -16.67 2.02 -23.84
C GLN A 407 -16.54 2.91 -25.08
N GLN A 408 -16.82 4.21 -24.95
CA GLN A 408 -16.66 5.19 -26.03
C GLN A 408 -15.19 5.60 -26.24
N ALA A 409 -14.29 5.30 -25.30
CA ALA A 409 -12.87 5.58 -25.46
C ALA A 409 -12.31 4.72 -26.62
N PRO A 410 -11.69 5.33 -27.65
CA PRO A 410 -11.13 4.57 -28.77
C PRO A 410 -10.18 3.48 -28.30
N LEU A 411 -10.20 2.36 -29.01
CA LEU A 411 -9.26 1.26 -28.79
C LEU A 411 -7.85 1.72 -29.14
N GLN A 412 -6.87 1.25 -28.38
CA GLN A 412 -5.48 1.40 -28.76
C GLN A 412 -5.26 0.68 -30.09
N ARG A 413 -4.64 1.36 -31.05
CA ARG A 413 -4.31 0.80 -32.36
C ARG A 413 -2.80 0.67 -32.49
N TRP A 414 -2.35 -0.52 -32.84
CA TRP A 414 -0.95 -0.83 -33.07
C TRP A 414 -0.51 -0.25 -34.41
N PRO A 415 0.58 0.55 -34.45
CA PRO A 415 1.09 1.06 -35.70
C PRO A 415 1.56 -0.11 -36.58
N LEU A 416 1.07 -0.13 -37.82
CA LEU A 416 1.36 -1.17 -38.80
C LEU A 416 1.96 -0.56 -40.04
N ASP A 417 3.10 -1.11 -40.47
CA ASP A 417 3.71 -0.83 -41.75
C ASP A 417 3.44 -2.00 -42.71
N LEU A 418 3.03 -1.71 -43.95
CA LEU A 418 2.55 -2.73 -44.89
C LEU A 418 3.28 -2.63 -46.23
N ARG A 419 3.90 -3.72 -46.69
CA ARG A 419 4.44 -3.83 -48.06
C ARG A 419 3.54 -4.76 -48.88
N ILE A 420 3.21 -4.32 -50.08
CA ILE A 420 2.34 -5.07 -51.00
C ILE A 420 3.08 -5.31 -52.31
N ALA A 421 3.15 -6.56 -52.74
CA ALA A 421 3.70 -6.95 -54.03
C ALA A 421 2.71 -7.85 -54.79
N LEU A 422 2.80 -7.89 -56.11
CA LEU A 422 1.97 -8.74 -56.97
C LEU A 422 2.86 -9.49 -57.96
N THR A 423 2.97 -10.81 -57.78
CA THR A 423 3.82 -11.67 -58.62
C THR A 423 3.04 -12.90 -59.06
N ALA A 424 2.98 -13.17 -60.38
CA ALA A 424 2.34 -14.37 -60.94
C ALA A 424 0.91 -14.65 -60.41
N GLY A 425 0.08 -13.61 -60.31
CA GLY A 425 -1.30 -13.74 -59.82
C GLY A 425 -1.43 -13.95 -58.30
N GLN A 426 -0.35 -13.70 -57.53
CA GLN A 426 -0.34 -13.75 -56.07
C GLN A 426 -0.09 -12.35 -55.51
N LEU A 427 -1.06 -11.84 -54.73
CA LEU A 427 -0.92 -10.62 -53.95
C LEU A 427 -0.26 -10.96 -52.62
N GLN A 428 0.97 -10.50 -52.43
CA GLN A 428 1.78 -10.70 -51.24
C GLN A 428 1.67 -9.47 -50.34
N LEU A 429 1.41 -9.71 -49.06
CA LEU A 429 1.25 -8.69 -48.02
C LEU A 429 2.25 -8.98 -46.91
N GLN A 430 3.15 -8.04 -46.62
CA GLN A 430 4.12 -8.13 -45.53
C GLN A 430 3.82 -7.03 -44.50
N ALA A 431 3.35 -7.44 -43.33
CA ALA A 431 3.06 -6.57 -42.19
C ALA A 431 4.24 -6.53 -41.22
N GLU A 432 4.66 -5.32 -40.86
CA GLU A 432 5.69 -5.06 -39.87
C GLU A 432 5.09 -4.28 -38.68
N LEU A 433 5.16 -4.90 -37.50
CA LEU A 433 4.82 -4.33 -36.19
C LEU A 433 6.08 -4.34 -35.31
N PRO A 434 6.10 -3.61 -34.18
CA PRO A 434 7.29 -3.55 -33.31
C PRO A 434 7.90 -4.91 -32.95
N ASP A 435 7.08 -5.93 -32.70
CA ASP A 435 7.53 -7.26 -32.23
C ASP A 435 7.03 -8.43 -33.12
N LEU A 436 6.42 -8.13 -34.28
CA LEU A 436 5.80 -9.15 -35.13
C LEU A 436 5.95 -8.80 -36.62
N HIS A 437 6.41 -9.78 -37.39
CA HIS A 437 6.44 -9.76 -38.85
C HIS A 437 5.53 -10.85 -39.40
N VAL A 438 4.62 -10.49 -40.31
CA VAL A 438 3.66 -11.43 -40.91
C VAL A 438 3.69 -11.32 -42.41
N GLU A 439 3.82 -12.46 -43.09
CA GLU A 439 3.71 -12.56 -44.53
C GLU A 439 2.50 -13.41 -44.91
N SER A 440 1.64 -12.86 -45.77
CA SER A 440 0.48 -13.55 -46.31
C SER A 440 0.49 -13.44 -47.84
N SER A 441 0.06 -14.51 -48.51
CA SER A 441 -0.08 -14.55 -49.97
C SER A 441 -1.50 -14.94 -50.33
N PHE A 442 -2.10 -14.22 -51.27
CA PHE A 442 -3.47 -14.43 -51.71
C PHE A 442 -3.53 -14.58 -53.23
N ALA A 443 -4.15 -15.66 -53.70
CA ALA A 443 -4.44 -15.83 -55.12
C ALA A 443 -5.45 -14.76 -55.58
N VAL A 444 -5.11 -14.03 -56.64
CA VAL A 444 -5.91 -12.94 -57.19
C VAL A 444 -6.19 -13.12 -58.67
N GLU A 445 -7.42 -12.81 -59.07
CA GLU A 445 -7.75 -12.65 -60.48
C GLU A 445 -7.43 -11.21 -60.88
N THR A 446 -6.61 -11.06 -61.91
CA THR A 446 -6.13 -9.77 -62.39
C THR A 446 -6.69 -9.48 -63.79
N PHE A 447 -7.20 -8.28 -64.00
CA PHE A 447 -7.68 -7.79 -65.29
C PHE A 447 -6.76 -6.68 -65.77
N ASN A 448 -6.45 -6.60 -67.06
CA ASN A 448 -5.66 -5.46 -67.57
C ASN A 448 -6.42 -4.15 -67.32
N ALA A 449 -5.74 -3.13 -66.80
CA ALA A 449 -6.35 -1.87 -66.43
C ALA A 449 -5.51 -0.69 -66.91
N THR A 450 -6.06 0.10 -67.83
CA THR A 450 -5.43 1.31 -68.39
C THR A 450 -5.77 2.58 -67.63
N ASP A 451 -7.01 2.73 -67.12
CA ASP A 451 -7.46 4.00 -66.49
C ASP A 451 -7.17 4.09 -64.99
N GLN A 452 -7.19 2.96 -64.25
CA GLN A 452 -6.90 2.90 -62.81
C GLN A 452 -6.20 1.58 -62.44
N PRO A 453 -4.91 1.41 -62.78
CA PRO A 453 -4.15 0.24 -62.39
C PRO A 453 -3.94 0.19 -60.87
N LEU A 454 -3.66 -1.02 -60.36
CA LEU A 454 -3.30 -1.24 -58.97
C LEU A 454 -2.07 -0.38 -58.63
N SER A 455 -2.19 0.44 -57.59
CA SER A 455 -1.13 1.35 -57.15
C SER A 455 -1.24 1.59 -55.64
N ALA A 456 -0.19 2.13 -55.03
CA ALA A 456 -0.22 2.55 -53.63
C ALA A 456 -1.41 3.50 -53.34
N ALA A 457 -1.71 4.44 -54.25
CA ALA A 457 -2.83 5.37 -54.11
C ALA A 457 -4.21 4.69 -54.06
N VAL A 458 -4.38 3.55 -54.74
CA VAL A 458 -5.60 2.74 -54.70
C VAL A 458 -5.66 1.87 -53.45
N LEU A 459 -4.53 1.28 -53.06
CA LEU A 459 -4.45 0.31 -51.95
C LEU A 459 -4.48 0.98 -50.57
N GLN A 460 -3.87 2.15 -50.43
CA GLN A 460 -3.77 2.88 -49.16
C GLN A 460 -5.12 3.18 -48.50
N PRO A 461 -6.11 3.81 -49.15
CA PRO A 461 -7.42 4.03 -48.52
C PRO A 461 -8.17 2.73 -48.23
N LEU A 462 -7.92 1.66 -48.99
CA LEU A 462 -8.53 0.35 -48.76
C LEU A 462 -7.97 -0.31 -47.51
N PHE A 463 -6.65 -0.38 -47.38
CA PHE A 463 -5.96 -1.02 -46.24
C PHE A 463 -5.92 -0.14 -44.99
N ALA A 464 -6.06 1.19 -45.10
CA ALA A 464 -6.22 2.07 -43.94
C ALA A 464 -7.52 1.79 -43.14
N GLN A 465 -8.51 1.15 -43.77
CA GLN A 465 -9.72 0.69 -43.11
C GLN A 465 -9.47 -0.64 -42.40
N THR A 466 -9.03 -0.55 -41.14
CA THR A 466 -8.77 -1.71 -40.28
C THR A 466 -10.03 -2.25 -39.57
N ASP A 467 -11.19 -1.63 -39.79
CA ASP A 467 -12.48 -2.01 -39.20
C ASP A 467 -12.39 -2.18 -37.66
N GLN A 468 -12.67 -3.37 -37.12
CA GLN A 468 -12.54 -3.70 -35.69
C GLN A 468 -11.15 -4.21 -35.29
N ALA A 469 -10.24 -4.42 -36.24
CA ALA A 469 -8.91 -4.91 -35.93
C ALA A 469 -8.10 -3.85 -35.16
N PRO A 470 -7.27 -4.23 -34.18
CA PRO A 470 -6.56 -3.31 -33.30
C PRO A 470 -5.34 -2.66 -33.98
N PHE A 471 -5.40 -2.36 -35.28
CA PHE A 471 -4.27 -1.85 -36.06
C PHE A 471 -4.56 -0.45 -36.62
N ALA A 472 -3.51 0.34 -36.77
CA ALA A 472 -3.51 1.62 -37.48
C ALA A 472 -2.40 1.58 -38.54
N LEU A 473 -2.80 1.61 -39.82
CA LEU A 473 -1.85 1.67 -40.92
C LEU A 473 -1.05 2.98 -40.85
N ARG A 474 0.26 2.86 -40.61
CA ARG A 474 1.20 3.97 -40.51
C ARG A 474 1.84 4.26 -41.87
N GLN A 475 2.42 3.25 -42.52
CA GLN A 475 2.96 3.36 -43.88
C GLN A 475 2.54 2.19 -44.77
N LEU A 476 2.44 2.44 -46.08
CA LEU A 476 2.17 1.42 -47.09
C LEU A 476 3.10 1.63 -48.30
N TRP A 477 3.78 0.55 -48.71
CA TRP A 477 4.57 0.52 -49.93
C TRP A 477 3.98 -0.50 -50.90
N ALA A 478 3.92 -0.12 -52.18
CA ALA A 478 3.40 -0.98 -53.24
C ALA A 478 4.14 -0.67 -54.55
N ASP A 479 5.44 -0.97 -54.54
CA ASP A 479 6.35 -0.62 -55.64
C ASP A 479 6.27 -1.66 -56.77
N ASN A 480 6.43 -1.21 -58.01
CA ASN A 480 6.52 -2.05 -59.21
C ASN A 480 5.33 -2.99 -59.45
N LEU A 481 4.11 -2.57 -59.09
CA LEU A 481 2.90 -3.34 -59.41
C LEU A 481 2.64 -3.33 -60.94
N PRO A 482 2.25 -4.47 -61.55
CA PRO A 482 1.88 -4.52 -62.95
C PRO A 482 0.59 -3.72 -63.22
N PRO A 483 0.35 -3.22 -64.46
CA PRO A 483 -0.80 -2.40 -64.82
C PRO A 483 -2.09 -3.22 -64.94
N VAL A 484 -2.50 -3.84 -63.84
CA VAL A 484 -3.68 -4.68 -63.71
C VAL A 484 -4.59 -4.15 -62.61
N ALA A 485 -5.86 -4.54 -62.63
CA ALA A 485 -6.82 -4.30 -61.55
C ALA A 485 -7.27 -5.64 -60.94
N ILE A 486 -7.56 -5.59 -59.64
CA ILE A 486 -8.18 -6.69 -58.90
C ILE A 486 -9.60 -6.25 -58.54
N ALA A 487 -10.58 -7.15 -58.64
CA ALA A 487 -11.96 -6.82 -58.33
C ALA A 487 -12.10 -6.21 -56.92
N PRO A 488 -12.79 -5.07 -56.73
CA PRO A 488 -12.91 -4.42 -55.43
C PRO A 488 -13.48 -5.32 -54.32
N LYS A 489 -14.37 -6.26 -54.68
CA LYS A 489 -14.91 -7.26 -53.75
C LYS A 489 -13.82 -8.22 -53.25
N GLN A 490 -12.90 -8.64 -54.12
CA GLN A 490 -11.79 -9.52 -53.77
C GLN A 490 -10.76 -8.80 -52.91
N LEU A 491 -10.39 -7.55 -53.24
CA LEU A 491 -9.49 -6.74 -52.41
C LEU A 491 -10.04 -6.51 -50.99
N LYS A 492 -11.34 -6.21 -50.86
CA LYS A 492 -11.99 -6.08 -49.55
C LYS A 492 -11.99 -7.40 -48.76
N GLN A 493 -12.14 -8.54 -49.44
CA GLN A 493 -12.06 -9.86 -48.80
C GLN A 493 -10.64 -10.13 -48.31
N ILE A 494 -9.63 -9.96 -49.17
CA ILE A 494 -8.22 -10.13 -48.82
C ILE A 494 -7.83 -9.25 -47.64
N ARG A 495 -8.24 -7.97 -47.64
CA ARG A 495 -8.00 -7.06 -46.51
C ARG A 495 -8.54 -7.63 -45.19
N ARG A 496 -9.79 -8.13 -45.18
CA ARG A 496 -10.41 -8.69 -43.97
C ARG A 496 -9.68 -9.94 -43.51
N ASP A 497 -9.38 -10.85 -44.43
CA ASP A 497 -8.70 -12.11 -44.14
C ASP A 497 -7.28 -11.86 -43.62
N PHE A 498 -6.57 -10.91 -44.22
CA PHE A 498 -5.25 -10.47 -43.79
C PHE A 498 -5.26 -9.92 -42.36
N TYR A 499 -6.16 -8.98 -42.05
CA TYR A 499 -6.23 -8.43 -40.69
C TYR A 499 -6.67 -9.47 -39.66
N GLN A 500 -7.52 -10.42 -40.03
CA GLN A 500 -7.89 -11.54 -39.17
C GLN A 500 -6.70 -12.47 -38.90
N GLN A 501 -5.93 -12.83 -39.94
CA GLN A 501 -4.71 -13.63 -39.81
C GLN A 501 -3.66 -12.91 -38.94
N LEU A 502 -3.46 -11.62 -39.18
CA LEU A 502 -2.53 -10.78 -38.43
C LEU A 502 -2.91 -10.72 -36.94
N GLN A 503 -4.19 -10.52 -36.65
CA GLN A 503 -4.69 -10.52 -35.27
C GLN A 503 -4.49 -11.88 -34.59
N GLN A 504 -4.80 -12.99 -35.27
CA GLN A 504 -4.60 -14.33 -34.72
C GLN A 504 -3.13 -14.62 -34.40
N GLN A 505 -2.21 -14.24 -35.29
CA GLN A 505 -0.77 -14.44 -35.06
C GLN A 505 -0.26 -13.58 -33.90
N LEU A 506 -0.72 -12.33 -33.79
CA LEU A 506 -0.39 -11.47 -32.66
C LEU A 506 -0.89 -12.05 -31.33
N GLU A 507 -2.14 -12.48 -31.28
CA GLU A 507 -2.74 -13.09 -30.09
C GLU A 507 -1.99 -14.37 -29.68
N GLN A 508 -1.61 -15.21 -30.65
CA GLN A 508 -0.84 -16.43 -30.41
C GLN A 508 0.56 -16.12 -29.86
N GLN A 509 1.30 -15.20 -30.48
CA GLN A 509 2.64 -14.81 -30.03
C GLN A 509 2.59 -14.22 -28.62
N GLN A 510 1.64 -13.31 -28.34
CA GLN A 510 1.45 -12.73 -27.01
C GLN A 510 1.10 -13.81 -25.98
N HIS A 511 0.27 -14.80 -26.35
CA HIS A 511 -0.06 -15.91 -25.48
C HIS A 511 1.18 -16.75 -25.13
N GLU A 512 2.00 -17.11 -26.12
CA GLU A 512 3.22 -17.89 -25.93
C GLU A 512 4.24 -17.16 -25.04
N GLN A 513 4.49 -15.88 -25.32
CA GLN A 513 5.37 -15.03 -24.52
C GLN A 513 4.88 -14.92 -23.08
N ARG A 514 3.57 -14.75 -22.88
CA ARG A 514 2.95 -14.70 -21.55
C ARG A 514 3.12 -16.01 -20.79
N GLN A 515 2.87 -17.15 -21.44
CA GLN A 515 3.06 -18.46 -20.81
C GLN A 515 4.53 -18.72 -20.45
N GLN A 516 5.46 -18.35 -21.34
CA GLN A 516 6.89 -18.48 -21.08
C GLN A 516 7.32 -17.61 -19.90
N ARG A 517 6.95 -16.32 -19.90
CA ARG A 517 7.24 -15.38 -18.81
C ARG A 517 6.66 -15.88 -17.49
N ARG A 518 5.40 -16.32 -17.51
CA ARG A 518 4.72 -16.88 -16.34
C ARG A 518 5.47 -18.08 -15.77
N ARG A 519 5.84 -19.03 -16.62
CA ARG A 519 6.62 -20.20 -16.22
C ARG A 519 7.98 -19.79 -15.62
N GLN A 520 8.72 -18.92 -16.30
CA GLN A 520 10.02 -18.44 -15.80
C GLN A 520 9.90 -17.74 -14.45
N ALA A 521 8.89 -16.88 -14.26
CA ALA A 521 8.65 -16.18 -13.01
C ALA A 521 8.28 -17.12 -11.85
N LEU A 522 7.55 -18.20 -12.14
CA LEU A 522 7.18 -19.21 -11.14
C LEU A 522 8.30 -20.21 -10.87
N ASP A 523 9.15 -20.52 -11.84
CA ASP A 523 10.29 -21.42 -11.64
C ASP A 523 11.48 -20.68 -10.99
N ASP A 524 11.63 -19.37 -11.22
CA ASP A 524 12.70 -18.56 -10.65
C ASP A 524 12.60 -18.56 -9.14
N GLY A 525 13.69 -18.97 -8.51
CA GLY A 525 13.76 -19.04 -7.07
C GLY A 525 13.11 -20.27 -6.46
N VAL A 526 12.81 -21.29 -7.25
CA VAL A 526 12.59 -22.64 -6.73
C VAL A 526 13.97 -23.26 -6.51
N ALA A 527 14.67 -22.82 -5.46
CA ALA A 527 15.89 -23.48 -5.02
C ALA A 527 15.51 -24.76 -4.25
N ALA A 528 16.36 -25.80 -4.33
CA ALA A 528 16.34 -26.83 -3.28
C ALA A 528 16.51 -26.10 -1.94
N ALA A 529 15.64 -26.40 -0.96
CA ALA A 529 15.68 -25.78 0.36
C ALA A 529 17.14 -25.66 0.80
N ALA A 530 17.59 -24.47 1.20
CA ALA A 530 18.96 -24.29 1.70
C ALA A 530 19.19 -25.39 2.74
N ALA A 531 19.94 -26.42 2.36
CA ALA A 531 20.03 -27.63 3.14
C ALA A 531 20.45 -27.22 4.55
N GLY A 532 19.74 -27.73 5.56
CA GLY A 532 20.01 -27.48 6.98
C GLY A 532 21.36 -28.05 7.42
N ALA A 533 22.44 -27.57 6.81
CA ALA A 533 23.82 -27.97 7.05
C ALA A 533 24.35 -27.39 8.37
N GLY A 534 23.58 -26.49 9.01
CA GLY A 534 23.79 -26.06 10.39
C GLY A 534 22.61 -26.51 11.26
N GLY A 535 22.90 -26.98 12.47
CA GLY A 535 21.87 -27.30 13.46
C GLY A 535 20.93 -26.11 13.74
N CYS A 536 19.78 -26.40 14.33
CA CYS A 536 18.78 -25.40 14.70
C CYS A 536 19.28 -24.55 15.88
N ASP A 537 19.59 -23.27 15.64
CA ASP A 537 20.15 -22.38 16.67
C ASP A 537 19.08 -21.77 17.59
N PHE A 538 19.44 -21.51 18.85
CA PHE A 538 18.58 -20.83 19.82
C PHE A 538 19.18 -19.47 20.20
N THR A 539 18.45 -18.41 19.86
CA THR A 539 18.85 -17.01 20.09
C THR A 539 17.97 -16.38 21.16
N VAL A 540 18.58 -15.72 22.15
CA VAL A 540 17.84 -14.97 23.17
C VAL A 540 18.12 -13.47 23.02
N MET A 541 17.08 -12.67 22.85
CA MET A 541 17.19 -11.21 22.89
C MET A 541 17.16 -10.74 24.34
N VAL A 542 18.14 -9.92 24.69
CA VAL A 542 18.36 -9.44 26.06
C VAL A 542 18.06 -7.95 26.19
N ARG A 543 17.83 -7.51 27.42
CA ARG A 543 17.63 -6.08 27.71
C ARG A 543 18.96 -5.33 27.83
N ASP A 544 19.97 -6.02 28.36
CA ASP A 544 21.20 -5.42 28.87
C ASP A 544 22.40 -6.29 28.49
N ALA A 545 23.53 -5.67 28.14
CA ALA A 545 24.76 -6.38 27.78
C ALA A 545 25.28 -7.30 28.90
N ARG A 546 24.97 -7.03 30.17
CA ARG A 546 25.34 -7.92 31.29
C ARG A 546 24.68 -9.30 31.20
N GLU A 547 23.58 -9.41 30.45
CA GLU A 547 22.88 -10.67 30.26
C GLU A 547 23.58 -11.60 29.25
N ILE A 548 24.70 -11.18 28.64
CA ILE A 548 25.48 -12.00 27.70
C ILE A 548 26.11 -13.22 28.36
N ARG A 549 26.21 -13.25 29.69
CA ARG A 549 26.53 -14.46 30.46
C ARG A 549 25.55 -15.61 30.21
N LEU A 550 24.37 -15.36 29.62
CA LEU A 550 23.50 -16.42 29.07
C LEU A 550 24.24 -17.36 28.12
N LEU A 551 25.29 -16.90 27.44
CA LEU A 551 26.12 -17.72 26.56
C LEU A 551 26.89 -18.82 27.31
N GLU A 552 26.94 -18.80 28.64
CA GLU A 552 27.44 -19.89 29.50
C GLU A 552 26.47 -21.09 29.52
N ASN A 553 25.17 -20.85 29.29
CA ASN A 553 24.20 -21.91 29.08
C ASN A 553 24.41 -22.53 27.70
N ARG A 554 24.75 -23.82 27.67
CA ARG A 554 25.02 -24.56 26.43
C ARG A 554 23.80 -24.72 25.52
N ALA A 555 22.59 -24.52 26.04
CA ALA A 555 21.35 -24.55 25.26
C ALA A 555 21.07 -23.24 24.50
N ILE A 556 21.83 -22.18 24.76
CA ILE A 556 21.69 -20.88 24.09
C ILE A 556 22.85 -20.71 23.12
N ASP A 557 22.60 -20.69 21.82
CA ASP A 557 23.67 -20.54 20.82
C ASP A 557 24.11 -19.10 20.66
N ARG A 558 23.14 -18.16 20.69
CA ARG A 558 23.39 -16.74 20.39
C ARG A 558 22.62 -15.81 21.32
N VAL A 559 23.13 -14.59 21.47
CA VAL A 559 22.45 -13.51 22.17
C VAL A 559 22.26 -12.32 21.23
N LEU A 560 21.01 -11.87 21.11
CA LEU A 560 20.61 -10.70 20.32
C LEU A 560 20.59 -9.47 21.24
N VAL A 561 21.36 -8.44 20.90
CA VAL A 561 21.57 -7.26 21.74
C VAL A 561 21.00 -6.01 21.05
N PRO A 562 20.04 -5.30 21.67
CA PRO A 562 19.53 -4.04 21.13
C PRO A 562 20.62 -2.98 20.99
N LEU A 563 20.82 -2.47 19.78
CA LEU A 563 21.75 -1.38 19.52
C LEU A 563 21.16 -0.06 20.03
N THR A 564 21.49 0.27 21.27
CA THR A 564 21.06 1.50 21.93
C THR A 564 22.26 2.23 22.50
N ALA A 565 22.17 3.56 22.65
CA ALA A 565 23.23 4.36 23.27
C ALA A 565 23.58 3.84 24.68
N ALA A 566 22.57 3.41 25.45
CA ALA A 566 22.76 2.86 26.80
C ALA A 566 23.64 1.60 26.83
N VAL A 567 23.55 0.75 25.80
CA VAL A 567 24.36 -0.46 25.68
C VAL A 567 25.80 -0.14 25.26
N LEU A 568 25.98 0.81 24.33
CA LEU A 568 27.31 1.17 23.80
C LEU A 568 28.19 1.91 24.79
N HIS A 569 27.62 2.75 25.66
CA HIS A 569 28.40 3.57 26.61
C HIS A 569 28.87 2.82 27.85
N ARG A 570 28.47 1.56 28.05
CA ARG A 570 28.90 0.77 29.21
C ARG A 570 30.20 0.04 28.91
N PRO A 571 31.16 0.01 29.84
CA PRO A 571 32.40 -0.75 29.66
C PRO A 571 32.09 -2.25 29.72
N TRP A 572 32.35 -2.96 28.62
CA TRP A 572 32.36 -4.42 28.58
C TRP A 572 33.23 -4.91 27.42
N GLN A 573 33.91 -6.03 27.60
CA GLN A 573 34.84 -6.60 26.62
C GLN A 573 34.55 -8.10 26.45
N PRO A 574 33.64 -8.49 25.54
CA PRO A 574 33.39 -9.90 25.27
C PRO A 574 34.62 -10.55 24.65
N SER A 575 34.91 -11.79 25.05
CA SER A 575 35.92 -12.62 24.39
C SER A 575 35.62 -12.79 22.90
N PRO A 576 36.62 -13.06 22.05
CA PRO A 576 36.40 -13.30 20.60
C PRO A 576 35.33 -14.37 20.32
N ARG A 577 35.28 -15.42 21.16
CA ARG A 577 34.26 -16.47 21.06
C ARG A 577 32.85 -15.96 21.38
N GLN A 578 32.71 -15.08 22.36
CA GLN A 578 31.42 -14.44 22.66
C GLN A 578 31.02 -13.47 21.54
N GLN A 579 31.96 -12.68 21.00
CA GLN A 579 31.69 -11.75 19.88
C GLN A 579 31.05 -12.44 18.67
N GLN A 580 31.50 -13.65 18.34
CA GLN A 580 30.95 -14.45 17.23
C GLN A 580 29.52 -14.96 17.48
N ARG A 581 29.07 -15.00 18.73
CA ARG A 581 27.73 -15.46 19.17
C ARG A 581 26.78 -14.30 19.45
N LEU A 582 27.23 -13.06 19.24
CA LEU A 582 26.44 -11.86 19.45
C LEU A 582 25.89 -11.34 18.13
N VAL A 583 24.61 -11.01 18.13
CA VAL A 583 23.92 -10.37 17.01
C VAL A 583 23.45 -9.00 17.49
N TRP A 584 23.75 -7.95 16.73
CA TRP A 584 23.33 -6.59 17.07
C TRP A 584 22.00 -6.25 16.39
N ASP A 585 20.98 -5.95 17.18
CA ASP A 585 19.64 -5.60 16.70
C ASP A 585 19.54 -4.09 16.43
N LEU A 586 19.43 -3.69 15.15
CA LEU A 586 19.35 -2.29 14.77
C LEU A 586 17.96 -1.71 15.05
N PRO A 587 17.86 -0.45 15.51
CA PRO A 587 16.58 0.18 15.80
C PRO A 587 15.72 0.28 14.55
N PHE A 588 14.46 -0.17 14.63
CA PHE A 588 13.53 -0.16 13.50
C PHE A 588 13.26 1.25 12.91
N VAL A 589 13.17 2.27 13.77
CA VAL A 589 12.99 3.68 13.35
C VAL A 589 14.29 4.44 13.61
N CYS A 590 14.78 5.12 12.59
CA CYS A 590 15.97 5.96 12.65
C CYS A 590 15.79 7.14 11.70
N PHE A 591 15.63 8.35 12.24
CA PHE A 591 15.56 9.57 11.42
C PHE A 591 16.95 10.04 11.01
N ASP A 592 17.04 10.93 10.02
CA ASP A 592 18.33 11.47 9.54
C ASP A 592 19.17 12.10 10.66
N SER A 593 18.52 12.71 11.66
CA SER A 593 19.19 13.25 12.84
C SER A 593 19.96 12.22 13.68
N ASP A 594 19.56 10.95 13.62
CA ASP A 594 20.18 9.84 14.35
C ASP A 594 21.09 8.98 13.45
N TRP A 595 21.04 9.19 12.12
CA TRP A 595 21.69 8.33 11.14
C TRP A 595 23.22 8.30 11.30
N ASP A 596 23.85 9.47 11.44
CA ASP A 596 25.31 9.56 11.62
C ASP A 596 25.78 8.86 12.89
N ARG A 597 24.99 8.92 13.96
CA ARG A 597 25.29 8.23 15.22
C ARG A 597 25.18 6.72 15.02
N LEU A 598 24.15 6.25 14.32
CA LEU A 598 23.98 4.83 14.01
C LEU A 598 25.15 4.31 13.15
N GLN A 599 25.54 5.05 12.11
CA GLN A 599 26.67 4.71 11.25
C GLN A 599 27.99 4.62 12.03
N LYS A 600 28.28 5.59 12.90
CA LYS A 600 29.46 5.54 13.79
C LYS A 600 29.44 4.33 14.73
N SER A 601 28.26 4.01 15.27
CA SER A 601 28.08 2.86 16.16
C SER A 601 28.33 1.54 15.43
N VAL A 602 27.78 1.38 14.23
CA VAL A 602 28.03 0.20 13.38
C VAL A 602 29.50 0.10 13.02
N HIS A 603 30.13 1.19 12.60
CA HIS A 603 31.56 1.21 12.27
C HIS A 603 32.43 0.78 13.45
N HIS A 604 32.15 1.30 14.64
CA HIS A 604 32.85 0.90 15.87
C HIS A 604 32.70 -0.60 16.15
N LEU A 605 31.48 -1.14 16.04
CA LEU A 605 31.22 -2.56 16.27
C LEU A 605 31.92 -3.46 15.24
N VAL A 606 31.87 -3.11 13.96
CA VAL A 606 32.57 -3.86 12.91
C VAL A 606 34.09 -3.83 13.15
N SER A 607 34.64 -2.66 13.49
CA SER A 607 36.06 -2.51 13.80
C SER A 607 36.49 -3.31 15.05
N ALA A 608 35.59 -3.45 16.02
CA ALA A 608 35.79 -4.24 17.23
C ALA A 608 35.66 -5.76 17.03
N GLY A 609 35.40 -6.24 15.81
CA GLY A 609 35.34 -7.68 15.51
C GLY A 609 33.92 -8.28 15.49
N PHE A 610 32.87 -7.50 15.74
CA PHE A 610 31.50 -7.99 15.60
C PHE A 610 31.13 -8.17 14.13
N ARG A 611 30.40 -9.25 13.82
CA ARG A 611 30.10 -9.65 12.44
C ARG A 611 28.63 -9.92 12.15
N ALA A 612 27.75 -9.97 13.14
CA ALA A 612 26.33 -10.29 12.93
C ALA A 612 25.40 -9.12 13.33
N PHE A 613 24.48 -8.77 12.43
CA PHE A 613 23.58 -7.63 12.59
C PHE A 613 22.18 -8.00 12.10
N ARG A 614 21.17 -7.75 12.92
CA ARG A 614 19.76 -7.89 12.56
C ARG A 614 19.23 -6.56 12.05
N LEU A 615 18.67 -6.58 10.85
CA LEU A 615 18.14 -5.42 10.13
C LEU A 615 16.61 -5.39 10.24
N ASN A 616 16.04 -4.26 10.65
CA ASN A 616 14.59 -4.11 10.81
C ASN A 616 13.96 -3.08 9.85
N ASN A 617 14.77 -2.41 9.02
CA ASN A 617 14.31 -1.42 8.04
C ASN A 617 15.16 -1.49 6.76
N LEU A 618 14.54 -1.22 5.61
CA LEU A 618 15.20 -1.25 4.30
C LEU A 618 16.42 -0.32 4.23
N SER A 619 16.38 0.84 4.92
CA SER A 619 17.51 1.76 4.99
C SER A 619 18.79 1.13 5.56
N HIS A 620 18.68 0.12 6.42
CA HIS A 620 19.84 -0.44 7.12
C HIS A 620 20.82 -1.16 6.20
N PHE A 621 20.37 -1.72 5.07
CA PHE A 621 21.28 -2.38 4.11
C PHE A 621 22.38 -1.42 3.62
N ARG A 622 22.10 -0.11 3.56
CA ARG A 622 23.10 0.90 3.17
C ARG A 622 24.24 1.06 4.17
N LEU A 623 24.03 0.77 5.46
CA LEU A 623 25.07 0.86 6.49
C LEU A 623 26.21 -0.11 6.24
N PHE A 624 25.94 -1.20 5.51
CA PHE A 624 26.84 -2.35 5.40
C PHE A 624 27.49 -2.52 4.03
N ARG A 625 27.16 -1.70 3.02
CA ARG A 625 27.71 -1.81 1.65
C ARG A 625 29.24 -1.73 1.55
N GLN A 626 29.88 -1.12 2.54
CA GLN A 626 31.33 -0.94 2.59
C GLN A 626 32.07 -2.03 3.37
N TYR A 627 31.36 -3.06 3.85
CA TYR A 627 31.94 -4.11 4.68
C TYR A 627 31.67 -5.49 4.07
N ASP A 628 32.70 -6.32 4.03
CA ASP A 628 32.61 -7.70 3.59
C ASP A 628 32.56 -8.68 4.77
N GLY A 629 32.09 -9.91 4.51
CA GLY A 629 32.12 -11.01 5.49
C GLY A 629 31.20 -10.82 6.70
N LEU A 630 30.19 -9.96 6.60
CA LEU A 630 29.18 -9.76 7.62
C LEU A 630 27.99 -10.71 7.44
N ARG A 631 27.37 -11.09 8.56
CA ARG A 631 26.09 -11.83 8.60
C ARG A 631 24.97 -10.84 8.85
N LEU A 632 24.21 -10.53 7.79
CA LEU A 632 23.07 -9.63 7.85
C LEU A 632 21.79 -10.45 7.94
N GLU A 633 21.00 -10.24 8.98
CA GLU A 633 19.77 -10.99 9.26
C GLU A 633 18.56 -10.09 9.04
N ALA A 634 17.72 -10.39 8.05
CA ALA A 634 16.49 -9.65 7.82
C ALA A 634 15.45 -10.01 8.90
N GLY A 635 15.15 -9.09 9.81
CA GLY A 635 14.20 -9.31 10.90
C GLY A 635 12.74 -9.40 10.43
N TYR A 636 11.83 -9.85 11.29
CA TYR A 636 10.41 -10.05 10.92
C TYR A 636 9.72 -8.78 10.39
N ARG A 637 10.24 -7.59 10.69
CA ARG A 637 9.74 -6.29 10.18
C ARG A 637 10.02 -6.06 8.69
N LEU A 638 10.79 -6.96 8.07
CA LEU A 638 11.08 -7.06 6.64
C LEU A 638 10.27 -8.19 5.97
N PHE A 639 9.11 -8.57 6.50
CA PHE A 639 8.03 -9.27 5.78
C PHE A 639 8.42 -10.49 4.90
N SER A 640 9.13 -11.47 5.46
CA SER A 640 9.39 -12.73 4.73
C SER A 640 8.16 -13.66 4.80
N LEU A 641 7.30 -13.58 3.77
CA LEU A 641 6.06 -14.36 3.66
C LEU A 641 6.03 -15.33 2.47
N ASN A 642 6.97 -15.18 1.55
CA ASN A 642 7.07 -15.99 0.36
C ASN A 642 8.54 -16.05 -0.11
N ARG A 643 8.85 -17.04 -0.95
CA ARG A 643 10.22 -17.30 -1.42
C ARG A 643 10.82 -16.17 -2.26
N GLN A 644 9.98 -15.44 -3.01
CA GLN A 644 10.40 -14.30 -3.83
C GLN A 644 10.86 -13.13 -2.96
N ALA A 645 10.14 -12.84 -1.87
CA ALA A 645 10.56 -11.85 -0.88
C ALA A 645 11.86 -12.27 -0.17
N VAL A 646 12.00 -13.55 0.20
CA VAL A 646 13.24 -14.06 0.82
C VAL A 646 14.45 -13.91 -0.12
N GLN A 647 14.29 -14.20 -1.41
CA GLN A 647 15.36 -14.00 -2.40
C GLN A 647 15.67 -12.53 -2.65
N ALA A 648 14.66 -11.67 -2.59
CA ALA A 648 14.91 -10.25 -2.65
C ALA A 648 15.82 -9.79 -1.50
N TRP A 649 15.63 -10.33 -0.28
CA TRP A 649 16.54 -10.06 0.84
C TRP A 649 17.95 -10.62 0.60
N GLN A 650 18.06 -11.82 0.04
CA GLN A 650 19.35 -12.40 -0.35
C GLN A 650 20.10 -11.51 -1.35
N GLU A 651 19.42 -11.02 -2.39
CA GLU A 651 19.98 -10.12 -3.40
C GLU A 651 20.40 -8.77 -2.84
N LEU A 652 19.76 -8.32 -1.75
CA LEU A 652 20.16 -7.13 -1.02
C LEU A 652 21.31 -7.37 -0.02
N GLY A 653 21.77 -8.62 0.14
CA GLY A 653 22.91 -9.00 0.97
C GLY A 653 22.55 -9.66 2.30
N ALA A 654 21.29 -10.05 2.53
CA ALA A 654 20.93 -10.82 3.72
C ALA A 654 21.46 -12.26 3.63
N SER A 655 22.04 -12.75 4.73
CA SER A 655 22.50 -14.13 4.88
C SER A 655 21.47 -15.04 5.55
N SER A 656 20.45 -14.46 6.19
CA SER A 656 19.30 -15.18 6.77
C SER A 656 18.12 -14.23 6.93
N ALA A 657 16.93 -14.78 7.15
CA ALA A 657 15.73 -14.00 7.41
C ALA A 657 14.89 -14.59 8.56
N GLU A 658 14.04 -13.77 9.16
CA GLU A 658 13.03 -14.21 10.12
C GLU A 658 11.68 -14.44 9.42
N LEU A 659 10.97 -15.47 9.84
CA LEU A 659 9.57 -15.67 9.47
C LEU A 659 8.72 -14.50 9.96
N TYR A 660 7.69 -14.16 9.19
CA TYR A 660 6.81 -13.07 9.56
C TYR A 660 5.95 -13.40 10.80
N VAL A 661 5.84 -12.45 11.72
CA VAL A 661 5.22 -12.68 13.03
C VAL A 661 3.70 -12.82 13.00
N GLU A 662 3.03 -12.23 12.00
CA GLU A 662 1.59 -12.45 11.82
C GLU A 662 1.28 -13.71 11.01
N ASP A 663 2.29 -14.45 10.52
CA ASP A 663 2.06 -15.55 9.59
C ASP A 663 1.37 -16.75 10.24
N ASP A 664 0.69 -17.54 9.41
CA ASP A 664 0.02 -18.76 9.84
C ASP A 664 0.86 -20.00 9.57
N GLN A 665 0.53 -21.09 10.25
CA GLN A 665 1.25 -22.36 10.16
C GLN A 665 1.34 -22.88 8.72
N ALA A 666 0.27 -22.75 7.92
CA ALA A 666 0.20 -23.31 6.58
C ALA A 666 1.16 -22.59 5.62
N ASN A 667 1.18 -21.25 5.67
CA ASN A 667 2.10 -20.45 4.86
C ASN A 667 3.55 -20.58 5.33
N MET A 668 3.81 -20.58 6.65
CA MET A 668 5.15 -20.83 7.21
C MET A 668 5.72 -22.16 6.73
N ALA A 669 4.92 -23.23 6.78
CA ALA A 669 5.33 -24.56 6.32
C ALA A 669 5.64 -24.57 4.81
N ALA A 670 4.85 -23.86 4.00
CA ALA A 670 5.11 -23.73 2.57
C ALA A 670 6.41 -22.96 2.30
N LEU A 671 6.64 -21.85 2.99
CA LEU A 671 7.84 -21.02 2.82
C LEU A 671 9.12 -21.77 3.24
N LEU A 672 9.10 -22.44 4.40
CA LEU A 672 10.26 -23.18 4.92
C LEU A 672 10.78 -24.24 3.93
N ARG A 673 9.88 -24.90 3.18
CA ARG A 673 10.25 -25.89 2.15
C ARG A 673 10.92 -25.32 0.90
N HIS A 674 10.80 -24.02 0.65
CA HIS A 674 11.22 -23.37 -0.59
C HIS A 674 12.17 -22.19 -0.38
N SER A 675 12.73 -22.05 0.82
CA SER A 675 13.55 -20.90 1.18
C SER A 675 14.98 -20.99 0.63
N ALA A 676 15.44 -19.89 0.02
CA ALA A 676 16.83 -19.72 -0.40
C ALA A 676 17.78 -19.28 0.74
N LEU A 677 17.21 -18.81 1.86
CA LEU A 677 17.96 -18.41 3.06
C LEU A 677 17.57 -19.26 4.26
N PRO A 678 18.46 -19.44 5.26
CA PRO A 678 18.07 -19.96 6.57
C PRO A 678 16.99 -19.05 7.19
N LEU A 679 15.86 -19.66 7.60
CA LEU A 679 14.74 -18.94 8.21
C LEU A 679 14.64 -19.24 9.71
N ARG A 680 14.56 -18.19 10.52
CA ARG A 680 14.37 -18.29 11.99
C ARG A 680 12.98 -17.84 12.40
N ALA A 681 12.42 -18.46 13.44
CA ALA A 681 11.12 -18.07 13.99
C ALA A 681 11.28 -17.30 15.30
N LEU A 682 10.60 -16.16 15.44
CA LEU A 682 10.32 -15.60 16.75
C LEU A 682 9.34 -16.55 17.45
N VAL A 683 9.71 -17.05 18.64
CA VAL A 683 8.90 -18.04 19.39
C VAL A 683 8.40 -17.53 20.72
N TYR A 684 8.89 -16.39 21.19
CA TYR A 684 8.38 -15.71 22.38
C TYR A 684 8.70 -14.22 22.32
N SER A 685 7.73 -13.35 22.64
CA SER A 685 7.95 -11.90 22.70
C SER A 685 6.75 -11.16 23.29
N SER A 686 6.97 -9.97 23.86
CA SER A 686 5.91 -8.95 23.94
C SER A 686 5.86 -8.21 22.59
N ILE A 687 4.88 -8.51 21.73
CA ILE A 687 4.85 -7.93 20.37
C ILE A 687 4.48 -6.45 20.44
N ASP A 688 5.30 -5.63 19.80
CA ASP A 688 5.04 -4.20 19.56
C ASP A 688 3.94 -4.05 18.49
N LEU A 689 2.67 -4.14 18.92
CA LEU A 689 1.48 -4.05 18.06
C LEU A 689 1.38 -2.73 17.30
N ILE A 690 1.83 -1.64 17.93
CA ILE A 690 1.95 -0.30 17.32
C ILE A 690 3.29 0.30 17.72
N THR A 691 4.01 0.86 16.75
CA THR A 691 5.11 1.81 16.97
C THR A 691 4.72 3.15 16.34
N SER A 692 4.84 4.25 17.09
CA SER A 692 4.33 5.55 16.67
C SER A 692 5.17 6.73 17.16
N ARG A 693 5.26 7.80 16.37
CA ARG A 693 5.75 9.12 16.82
C ARG A 693 4.68 9.90 17.60
N ILE A 694 3.42 9.47 17.56
CA ILE A 694 2.30 10.14 18.22
C ILE A 694 2.34 9.88 19.73
N ARG A 695 2.39 10.94 20.53
CA ARG A 695 2.26 10.85 21.99
C ARG A 695 0.79 10.80 22.40
N ILE A 696 0.49 9.97 23.39
CA ILE A 696 -0.87 9.87 23.94
C ILE A 696 -0.93 10.74 25.19
N ALA A 697 -1.67 11.85 25.11
CA ALA A 697 -1.81 12.78 26.22
C ALA A 697 -2.42 12.09 27.46
N GLY A 698 -1.77 12.25 28.61
CA GLY A 698 -2.28 11.79 29.90
C GLY A 698 -2.13 10.30 30.19
N VAL A 699 -1.57 9.50 29.28
CA VAL A 699 -1.27 8.08 29.51
C VAL A 699 0.18 7.92 29.91
N ARG A 700 0.42 7.23 31.02
CA ARG A 700 1.75 6.79 31.48
C ARG A 700 1.83 5.27 31.40
N GLY A 701 3.05 4.74 31.31
CA GLY A 701 3.30 3.29 31.26
C GLY A 701 3.18 2.58 32.61
N ASP A 702 2.35 3.09 33.51
CA ASP A 702 2.20 2.66 34.90
C ASP A 702 0.88 1.91 35.16
N ALA A 703 -0.05 1.90 34.19
CA ALA A 703 -1.30 1.16 34.23
C ALA A 703 -1.73 0.77 32.81
N PRO A 704 -2.48 -0.33 32.63
CA PRO A 704 -2.94 -0.73 31.30
C PRO A 704 -4.03 0.19 30.76
N LEU A 705 -4.10 0.26 29.44
CA LEU A 705 -5.28 0.70 28.70
C LEU A 705 -6.19 -0.50 28.47
N LEU A 706 -7.46 -0.39 28.86
CA LEU A 706 -8.45 -1.45 28.68
C LEU A 706 -9.36 -1.11 27.51
N SER A 707 -9.62 -2.07 26.61
CA SER A 707 -10.65 -1.91 25.58
C SER A 707 -12.06 -2.00 26.17
N ASP A 708 -13.07 -1.74 25.34
CA ASP A 708 -14.48 -1.99 25.62
C ASP A 708 -14.83 -3.49 25.76
N ARG A 709 -13.84 -4.37 25.59
CA ARG A 709 -13.94 -5.84 25.69
C ARG A 709 -13.01 -6.41 26.77
N ASP A 710 -12.54 -5.55 27.68
CA ASP A 710 -11.63 -5.90 28.76
C ASP A 710 -10.27 -6.48 28.31
N GLU A 711 -9.84 -6.17 27.07
CA GLU A 711 -8.50 -6.50 26.60
C GLU A 711 -7.51 -5.44 27.10
N GLY A 712 -6.42 -5.87 27.75
CA GLY A 712 -5.41 -4.98 28.33
C GLY A 712 -4.19 -4.74 27.44
N TYR A 713 -3.71 -3.48 27.43
CA TYR A 713 -2.56 -3.04 26.64
C TYR A 713 -1.59 -2.17 27.43
N ARG A 714 -0.30 -2.39 27.20
CA ARG A 714 0.81 -1.65 27.78
C ARG A 714 1.29 -0.56 26.82
N VAL A 715 1.36 0.68 27.29
CA VAL A 715 1.94 1.80 26.55
C VAL A 715 3.30 2.14 27.11
N ARG A 716 4.33 2.15 26.27
CA ARG A 716 5.71 2.50 26.65
C ARG A 716 6.22 3.65 25.79
N GLN A 717 7.12 4.45 26.36
CA GLN A 717 7.89 5.44 25.61
C GLN A 717 9.31 4.91 25.44
N ARG A 718 9.76 4.74 24.20
CA ARG A 718 11.10 4.22 23.86
C ARG A 718 11.72 5.12 22.79
N ALA A 719 12.84 5.78 23.12
CA ALA A 719 13.56 6.66 22.21
C ALA A 719 12.66 7.72 21.51
N GLY A 720 11.74 8.33 22.27
CA GLY A 720 10.82 9.34 21.73
C GLY A 720 9.61 8.78 20.97
N LEU A 721 9.46 7.46 20.89
CA LEU A 721 8.34 6.77 20.26
C LEU A 721 7.38 6.20 21.30
N THR A 722 6.09 6.23 20.97
CA THR A 722 5.04 5.48 21.66
C THR A 722 4.99 4.06 21.10
N VAL A 723 5.09 3.07 21.98
CA VAL A 723 4.97 1.65 21.67
C VAL A 723 3.79 1.07 22.43
N LEU A 724 2.92 0.34 21.74
CA LEU A 724 1.78 -0.39 22.31
C LEU A 724 2.04 -1.90 22.20
N SER A 725 1.94 -2.63 23.30
CA SER A 725 1.92 -4.10 23.31
C SER A 725 0.72 -4.64 24.09
N SER A 726 0.34 -5.90 23.86
CA SER A 726 -0.69 -6.57 24.67
C SER A 726 -0.15 -6.91 26.08
N GLU A 727 -1.04 -7.03 27.06
CA GLU A 727 -0.70 -7.65 28.35
C GLU A 727 -0.41 -9.15 28.24
N THR A 728 -0.97 -9.80 27.21
CA THR A 728 -0.69 -11.18 26.84
C THR A 728 0.53 -11.23 25.92
N ASP A 729 1.56 -12.00 26.30
CA ASP A 729 2.74 -12.18 25.47
C ASP A 729 2.49 -13.25 24.38
N PHE A 730 3.21 -13.11 23.27
CA PHE A 730 3.22 -14.09 22.19
C PHE A 730 4.09 -15.29 22.54
N SER A 731 3.66 -16.49 22.17
CA SER A 731 4.45 -17.72 22.32
C SER A 731 4.08 -18.80 21.30
N LEU A 732 5.09 -19.48 20.79
CA LEU A 732 4.97 -20.73 20.03
C LEU A 732 5.57 -21.93 20.80
N ALA A 733 5.80 -21.80 22.11
CA ALA A 733 6.24 -22.92 22.94
C ALA A 733 5.23 -24.09 22.83
N GLY A 734 5.71 -25.32 22.62
CA GLY A 734 4.89 -26.47 22.25
C GLY A 734 4.80 -26.72 20.75
N GLN A 735 5.39 -25.86 19.92
CA GLN A 735 5.37 -25.97 18.45
C GLN A 735 6.78 -26.00 17.83
N LEU A 736 7.85 -25.91 18.63
CA LEU A 736 9.22 -25.80 18.11
C LEU A 736 9.65 -27.08 17.41
N ALA A 737 9.28 -28.26 17.92
CA ALA A 737 9.59 -29.53 17.29
C ALA A 737 9.03 -29.62 15.86
N GLY A 738 7.78 -29.18 15.65
CA GLY A 738 7.14 -29.14 14.34
C GLY A 738 7.83 -28.15 13.39
N LEU A 739 8.14 -26.94 13.86
CA LEU A 739 8.87 -25.95 13.06
C LEU A 739 10.28 -26.44 12.68
N ARG A 740 10.96 -27.14 13.59
CA ARG A 740 12.28 -27.74 13.33
C ARG A 740 12.19 -28.83 12.26
N GLN A 741 11.19 -29.70 12.33
CA GLN A 741 10.94 -30.73 11.33
C GLN A 741 10.64 -30.15 9.94
N LEU A 742 10.00 -28.97 9.89
CA LEU A 742 9.73 -28.24 8.66
C LEU A 742 10.97 -27.52 8.07
N GLY A 743 12.12 -27.54 8.76
CA GLY A 743 13.36 -26.94 8.30
C GLY A 743 13.65 -25.54 8.84
N CYS A 744 13.01 -25.13 9.94
CA CYS A 744 13.35 -23.86 10.60
C CYS A 744 14.79 -23.91 11.15
N ALA A 745 15.61 -22.97 10.71
CA ALA A 745 17.04 -22.91 11.01
C ALA A 745 17.35 -22.43 12.44
N GLY A 746 16.36 -21.88 13.14
CA GLY A 746 16.55 -21.44 14.52
C GLY A 746 15.37 -20.71 15.12
N PHE A 747 15.44 -20.50 16.43
CA PHE A 747 14.40 -19.88 17.23
C PHE A 747 14.94 -18.64 17.95
N ILE A 748 14.09 -17.62 18.04
CA ILE A 748 14.39 -16.36 18.71
C ILE A 748 13.38 -16.16 19.85
N ALA A 749 13.88 -15.99 21.07
CA ALA A 749 13.07 -15.61 22.22
C ALA A 749 13.42 -14.18 22.67
N ASP A 750 12.47 -13.26 22.56
CA ASP A 750 12.64 -11.89 23.08
C ASP A 750 12.23 -11.82 24.55
N LEU A 751 13.26 -11.74 25.40
CA LEU A 751 13.12 -11.59 26.84
C LEU A 751 13.49 -10.18 27.30
N SER A 752 13.67 -9.22 26.37
CA SER A 752 14.11 -7.87 26.71
C SER A 752 13.13 -7.14 27.64
N HIS A 753 11.83 -7.45 27.61
CA HIS A 753 10.84 -6.88 28.54
C HIS A 753 10.80 -7.56 29.91
N LEU A 754 11.20 -8.83 30.01
CA LEU A 754 11.18 -9.60 31.28
C LEU A 754 12.52 -9.56 32.01
N GLY A 755 13.62 -9.60 31.25
CA GLY A 755 14.97 -9.84 31.76
C GLY A 755 15.20 -11.34 31.85
N ALA A 756 16.24 -11.84 31.20
CA ALA A 756 16.44 -13.26 31.01
C ALA A 756 16.74 -14.01 32.32
N PHE A 757 17.28 -13.31 33.33
CA PHE A 757 17.59 -13.88 34.64
C PHE A 757 16.45 -13.74 35.66
N SER A 758 15.36 -13.06 35.32
CA SER A 758 14.17 -12.98 36.18
C SER A 758 13.49 -14.34 36.30
N ASP A 759 12.70 -14.55 37.35
CA ASP A 759 11.95 -15.81 37.54
C ASP A 759 11.02 -16.12 36.36
N THR A 760 10.41 -15.09 35.78
CA THR A 760 9.59 -15.25 34.57
C THR A 760 10.44 -15.56 33.35
N GLY A 761 11.58 -14.88 33.17
CA GLY A 761 12.51 -15.16 32.07
C GLY A 761 13.05 -16.59 32.10
N ARG A 762 13.44 -17.10 33.28
CA ARG A 762 13.88 -18.49 33.47
C ARG A 762 12.78 -19.49 33.14
N ARG A 763 11.56 -19.27 33.65
CA ARG A 763 10.40 -20.13 33.32
C ARG A 763 10.11 -20.19 31.83
N VAL A 764 10.23 -19.08 31.12
CA VAL A 764 10.06 -19.04 29.66
C VAL A 764 11.16 -19.85 28.96
N LEU A 765 12.43 -19.65 29.33
CA LEU A 765 13.55 -20.41 28.76
C LEU A 765 13.41 -21.92 29.01
N ASP A 766 13.02 -22.33 30.22
CA ASP A 766 12.81 -23.73 30.57
C ASP A 766 11.67 -24.35 29.74
N ALA A 767 10.57 -23.63 29.57
CA ALA A 767 9.45 -24.09 28.75
C ALA A 767 9.83 -24.22 27.27
N LEU A 768 10.57 -23.25 26.72
CA LEU A 768 11.06 -23.32 25.33
C LEU A 768 12.07 -24.46 25.13
N ALA A 769 12.97 -24.69 26.10
CA ALA A 769 13.93 -25.79 26.05
C ALA A 769 13.25 -27.17 26.07
N GLN A 770 12.13 -27.30 26.81
CA GLN A 770 11.32 -28.52 26.88
C GLN A 770 10.23 -28.59 25.81
N ASP A 771 10.13 -27.58 24.94
CA ASP A 771 9.02 -27.37 23.99
C ASP A 771 7.65 -27.59 24.63
N ARG A 772 7.42 -26.96 25.79
CA ARG A 772 6.16 -27.04 26.56
C ARG A 772 5.38 -25.74 26.41
N ALA A 773 4.07 -25.86 26.18
CA ALA A 773 3.17 -24.71 26.13
C ALA A 773 3.28 -23.83 27.39
N LEU A 774 3.23 -22.51 27.18
CA LEU A 774 3.29 -21.51 28.25
C LEU A 774 1.88 -20.97 28.55
N PRO A 775 1.30 -21.22 29.73
CA PRO A 775 0.00 -20.68 30.10
C PRO A 775 -0.02 -19.14 30.06
N GLY A 776 -1.15 -18.56 29.66
CA GLY A 776 -1.32 -17.10 29.61
C GLY A 776 -0.58 -16.40 28.46
N THR A 777 -0.21 -17.15 27.41
CA THR A 777 0.36 -16.61 26.18
C THR A 777 -0.57 -16.88 24.99
N ALA A 778 -0.38 -16.14 23.88
CA ALA A 778 -1.16 -16.31 22.66
C ALA A 778 -0.26 -16.74 21.48
N PRO A 779 -0.71 -17.66 20.61
CA PRO A 779 0.03 -18.06 19.41
C PRO A 779 -0.13 -17.06 18.25
N PHE A 780 -0.75 -15.90 18.51
CA PHE A 780 -1.14 -14.92 17.50
C PHE A 780 -1.97 -15.58 16.39
N ASN A 781 -1.53 -15.51 15.13
CA ASN A 781 -2.26 -16.08 13.99
C ASN A 781 -1.83 -17.50 13.63
N TYR A 782 -0.80 -18.06 14.29
CA TYR A 782 -0.20 -19.34 13.90
C TYR A 782 -1.25 -20.45 13.74
N GLN A 783 -2.21 -20.52 14.67
CA GLN A 783 -3.33 -21.47 14.63
C GLN A 783 -4.61 -20.91 14.02
N ALA A 784 -4.88 -19.62 14.20
CA ALA A 784 -6.14 -19.00 13.80
C ALA A 784 -6.20 -18.63 12.30
N GLY A 785 -5.05 -18.59 11.62
CA GLY A 785 -4.92 -18.12 10.26
C GLY A 785 -4.74 -16.60 10.18
N MET A 786 -4.06 -16.16 9.11
CA MET A 786 -3.94 -14.74 8.76
C MET A 786 -4.76 -14.45 7.50
N GLU A 787 -5.64 -13.45 7.54
CA GLU A 787 -6.41 -12.98 6.38
C GLU A 787 -5.79 -11.77 5.68
#